data_AF-A0A5Q4GVW2-F1
#
_entry.id   AF-A0A5Q4GVW2-F1
#
_cell.length_a   1.000
_cell.length_b   1.000
_cell.length_c   1.000
_cell.angle_alpha   90.00
_cell.angle_beta   90.00
_cell.angle_gamma   90.00
#
_symmetry.space_group_name_H-M   'P 1'
#
loop_
_entity.id
_entity.type
_entity.pdbx_description
1 polymer ?
#
loop_
_entity_poly.entity_id
_entity_poly.type
_entity_poly.pdbx_seq_one_letter_code
_entity_poly.pdbx_strand_id
1 'polypeptide(L)'
;MRIKNILPFVVGLAITFGSALSIGEEPSSAEPAAAKDAEANARAEYAAAEQAAREAEAALGPLRDAMRKADTAYADASRAAREARQKATEAKNLAGEQGVAELQQAEAAVPAAIKALAEATEAKPPRDKALEEARAIAAPLQEAYDAAEKLAQEAEAAARAAAEAANRLDDQAQSAADHAANLRRAAETAQTALARAQQNKQRAKDQADATGQQLAEAQTQKEAADQALAEANDQVEADRQNLQKQVAAAAQMLARATAQKRVADAALAGGEKQVATAAAALEAAEQAAQAAEKTAEEKKQVAARAAAKPQAAEEAAAALAQKQQVEQQAQAEATAAAQEVTEAQTEKEAADQTLASANELVATATSDLEAAKQAAQDAKAAAEQAAEDAELSDEEKKQAADEAVAKREAVDQAQAALDQAQASQQAAQGPATAAAQKLAEAQKRKESADQALAGAKEQVAAATTANQAAQEAAKEIIALNAASKQTEADANAKRKLANEAKTALDPAAAALEQAAVQARNAAQALNRAENRKKSTEEALENLKKRIAAAKESHEADEQAAQQAEAAAVPLQEEAAKTRAAYTAAMATADEKRVLAQQAKAALYRLVASRQIPTVMEISDPPKPTNRIDEIVLARLAELDIQPALCSDAVFIRRAYLDLIGKLPPADEARAFLQDDDPGKRAALVDRLLDRSEHADYWAMRWSDILRIKAEFPVTLWPNAAQAYHRWIWESIAQNKPYDQFARELLTSSGSNYRVGPVNFYRAVQEETPDALAAAVALAFMGSRIHLWPEDLSDGTAVFFSQVGYKPTSEWKEEIVFWDPYDSVAVPGSVAPGIDAVDKSVAVTNQIPQGLDQPIAQNEPLVAVFPDGTKVTIAPDRDPREVFADWLICPENPWFARAIANRIWAWAMGRGIVDEPDDFREDNPPSNPELLDYLAEELVSSGWDLKHLKRLIFTSTTYQFSSIPRSGHPEADINFASYPLQRLEAEVLIDALNDITGSSDLYTSAVPEPFTYIPEDMPAVALADGSITSSFLALFGRSGRDTGMQGERVSELATPQWLHMLNSATIQSKLQNGPRLREMLSSGGSTEEIVERLYLTILSRFPSEADVQAVEEHAKTGVAKGRDVWIDLAWALINSPEFLLRH
;
A
#
# COMPACT_ATOMS: atom_id res chain seq x y z
N MET A 1 -41.12 -42.11 15.13
CA MET A 1 -40.87 -41.60 16.50
C MET A 1 -39.91 -40.43 16.37
N ARG A 2 -40.32 -39.20 16.74
CA ARG A 2 -39.99 -38.58 18.04
C ARG A 2 -38.49 -38.64 18.37
N ILE A 3 -37.88 -37.48 18.52
CA ILE A 3 -36.88 -37.01 19.53
C ILE A 3 -36.61 -35.55 19.11
N LYS A 4 -37.46 -34.56 19.42
CA LYS A 4 -37.56 -33.75 20.65
C LYS A 4 -36.22 -33.43 21.34
N ASN A 5 -35.82 -32.17 21.13
CA ASN A 5 -34.94 -31.32 21.95
C ASN A 5 -33.45 -31.73 21.88
N ILE A 6 -32.47 -30.86 21.58
CA ILE A 6 -32.27 -29.45 21.96
C ILE A 6 -31.31 -28.79 20.93
N LEU A 7 -31.71 -27.67 20.33
CA LEU A 7 -30.82 -26.58 19.90
C LEU A 7 -31.66 -25.28 19.79
N PRO A 8 -31.41 -24.22 20.58
CA PRO A 8 -31.98 -22.89 20.36
C PRO A 8 -30.93 -21.90 19.83
N PHE A 9 -31.42 -20.70 19.48
CA PHE A 9 -30.73 -19.49 19.02
C PHE A 9 -30.32 -19.47 17.54
N VAL A 10 -31.18 -18.97 16.65
CA VAL A 10 -31.36 -17.55 16.28
C VAL A 10 -32.69 -17.45 15.50
N VAL A 11 -33.31 -16.28 15.53
CA VAL A 11 -34.60 -15.86 14.95
C VAL A 11 -35.77 -15.88 15.93
N GLY A 12 -36.06 -14.68 16.46
CA GLY A 12 -37.29 -14.35 17.14
C GLY A 12 -37.18 -13.06 17.94
N LEU A 13 -37.38 -11.90 17.29
CA LEU A 13 -38.12 -10.79 17.91
C LEU A 13 -38.61 -9.80 16.84
N ALA A 14 -39.81 -10.04 16.33
CA ALA A 14 -40.64 -9.01 15.72
C ALA A 14 -42.11 -9.28 16.10
N ILE A 15 -42.73 -8.23 16.67
CA ILE A 15 -44.18 -7.99 16.85
C ILE A 15 -44.87 -8.69 18.04
N THR A 16 -45.11 -7.92 19.11
CA THR A 16 -46.48 -7.63 19.62
C THR A 16 -46.44 -6.67 20.83
N PHE A 17 -46.78 -5.40 20.59
CA PHE A 17 -47.61 -4.61 21.50
C PHE A 17 -48.51 -3.71 20.63
N GLY A 18 -49.78 -4.10 20.52
CA GLY A 18 -50.90 -3.22 20.12
C GLY A 18 -51.44 -2.51 21.37
N SER A 19 -52.40 -1.59 21.35
CA SER A 19 -53.30 -1.06 20.32
C SER A 19 -53.94 0.22 20.89
N ALA A 20 -54.60 0.99 20.01
CA ALA A 20 -55.71 1.91 20.26
C ALA A 20 -55.39 3.38 20.62
N LEU A 21 -55.45 4.23 19.59
CA LEU A 21 -56.38 5.37 19.57
C LEU A 21 -56.74 5.70 18.11
N SER A 22 -57.98 6.14 17.94
CA SER A 22 -58.76 6.19 16.71
C SER A 22 -58.99 7.64 16.30
N ILE A 23 -59.19 7.85 14.99
CA ILE A 23 -59.86 8.99 14.32
C ILE A 23 -59.10 10.33 14.32
N GLY A 24 -58.56 10.65 13.14
CA GLY A 24 -59.06 11.73 12.29
C GLY A 24 -58.77 13.18 12.72
N GLU A 25 -57.77 13.78 12.09
CA GLU A 25 -57.83 15.12 11.49
C GLU A 25 -56.62 15.30 10.56
N GLU A 26 -56.85 15.87 9.37
CA GLU A 26 -55.82 16.19 8.38
C GLU A 26 -54.76 17.14 8.96
N PRO A 27 -53.43 16.88 8.81
CA PRO A 27 -52.44 17.90 9.11
C PRO A 27 -52.25 18.81 7.89
N SER A 28 -53.00 19.91 7.93
CA SER A 28 -52.59 21.29 7.64
C SER A 28 -51.29 21.51 6.84
N SER A 29 -51.46 22.22 5.73
CA SER A 29 -50.47 22.89 4.88
C SER A 29 -49.64 23.96 5.62
N ALA A 30 -48.71 23.54 6.47
CA ALA A 30 -47.72 24.44 7.07
C ALA A 30 -46.34 23.76 7.14
N GLU A 31 -45.54 23.91 6.08
CA GLU A 31 -44.07 24.08 6.12
C GLU A 31 -43.49 24.07 4.69
N PRO A 32 -43.41 25.25 4.05
CA PRO A 32 -42.15 25.67 3.43
C PRO A 32 -41.85 27.17 3.69
N ALA A 33 -42.32 27.70 4.82
CA ALA A 33 -42.14 29.10 5.21
C ALA A 33 -40.89 29.32 6.10
N ALA A 34 -40.64 28.44 7.08
CA ALA A 34 -39.57 28.63 8.07
C ALA A 34 -38.14 28.58 7.48
N ALA A 35 -37.90 27.75 6.46
CA ALA A 35 -36.59 27.68 5.78
C ALA A 35 -36.33 28.88 4.85
N LYS A 36 -37.39 29.43 4.23
CA LYS A 36 -37.30 30.65 3.41
C LYS A 36 -37.11 31.90 4.25
N ASP A 37 -37.71 31.96 5.43
CA ASP A 37 -37.56 33.08 6.36
C ASP A 37 -36.15 33.13 6.98
N ALA A 38 -35.53 31.98 7.22
CA ALA A 38 -34.12 31.89 7.66
C ALA A 38 -33.13 32.31 6.56
N GLU A 39 -33.37 31.90 5.30
CA GLU A 39 -32.56 32.31 4.15
C GLU A 39 -32.70 33.82 3.85
N ALA A 40 -33.91 34.37 3.98
CA ALA A 40 -34.18 35.79 3.79
C ALA A 40 -33.54 36.65 4.89
N ASN A 41 -33.57 36.21 6.15
CA ASN A 41 -32.88 36.89 7.25
C ASN A 41 -31.35 36.85 7.07
N ALA A 42 -30.78 35.71 6.69
CA ALA A 42 -29.34 35.60 6.44
C ALA A 42 -28.89 36.50 5.26
N ARG A 43 -29.69 36.60 4.19
CA ARG A 43 -29.42 37.54 3.08
C ARG A 43 -29.53 39.01 3.50
N ALA A 44 -30.48 39.34 4.40
CA ALA A 44 -30.64 40.70 4.92
C ALA A 44 -29.50 41.10 5.87
N GLU A 45 -29.06 40.19 6.74
CA GLU A 45 -27.92 40.38 7.63
C GLU A 45 -26.61 40.51 6.83
N TYR A 46 -26.45 39.72 5.76
CA TYR A 46 -25.32 39.83 4.83
C TYR A 46 -25.33 41.15 4.06
N ALA A 47 -26.47 41.58 3.51
CA ALA A 47 -26.56 42.86 2.80
C ALA A 47 -26.26 44.05 3.74
N ALA A 48 -26.66 43.97 5.01
CA ALA A 48 -26.31 44.96 6.03
C ALA A 48 -24.81 44.94 6.37
N ALA A 49 -24.20 43.75 6.46
CA ALA A 49 -22.77 43.60 6.67
C ALA A 49 -21.94 44.09 5.47
N GLU A 50 -22.39 43.85 4.24
CA GLU A 50 -21.76 44.32 3.01
C GLU A 50 -21.83 45.85 2.90
N GLN A 51 -22.98 46.44 3.25
CA GLN A 51 -23.10 47.89 3.32
C GLN A 51 -22.20 48.51 4.39
N ALA A 52 -22.13 47.90 5.59
CA ALA A 52 -21.23 48.33 6.65
C ALA A 52 -19.75 48.19 6.25
N ALA A 53 -19.39 47.15 5.51
CA ALA A 53 -18.04 46.96 4.95
C ALA A 53 -17.69 48.02 3.91
N ARG A 54 -18.62 48.38 3.01
CA ARG A 54 -18.43 49.46 2.03
C ARG A 54 -18.29 50.84 2.69
N GLU A 55 -19.07 51.10 3.75
CA GLU A 55 -18.98 52.34 4.53
C GLU A 55 -17.67 52.42 5.32
N ALA A 56 -17.20 51.29 5.89
CA ALA A 56 -15.89 51.16 6.52
C ALA A 56 -14.73 51.36 5.53
N GLU A 57 -14.84 50.81 4.33
CA GLU A 57 -13.86 50.94 3.26
C GLU A 57 -13.79 52.37 2.70
N ALA A 58 -14.94 53.04 2.57
CA ALA A 58 -15.00 54.47 2.23
C ALA A 58 -14.38 55.36 3.32
N ALA A 59 -14.50 54.99 4.59
CA ALA A 59 -13.88 55.70 5.71
C ALA A 59 -12.36 55.46 5.81
N LEU A 60 -11.84 54.36 5.25
CA LEU A 60 -10.40 54.04 5.24
C LEU A 60 -9.58 54.95 4.32
N GLY A 61 -10.15 55.50 3.25
CA GLY A 61 -9.44 56.38 2.30
C GLY A 61 -8.85 57.65 2.95
N PRO A 62 -9.66 58.49 3.61
CA PRO A 62 -9.19 59.67 4.34
C PRO A 62 -8.19 59.34 5.46
N LEU A 63 -8.35 58.17 6.07
CA LEU A 63 -7.54 57.68 7.19
C LEU A 63 -6.17 57.19 6.70
N ARG A 64 -6.11 56.50 5.55
CA ARG A 64 -4.87 56.17 4.81
C ARG A 64 -4.12 57.41 4.37
N ASP A 65 -4.82 58.41 3.85
CA ASP A 65 -4.21 59.67 3.42
C ASP A 65 -3.64 60.45 4.60
N ALA A 66 -4.33 60.45 5.74
CA ALA A 66 -3.85 61.06 6.98
C ALA A 66 -2.63 60.34 7.55
N MET A 67 -2.65 59.00 7.58
CA MET A 67 -1.52 58.19 8.04
C MET A 67 -0.30 58.31 7.11
N ARG A 68 -0.51 58.25 5.78
CA ARG A 68 0.55 58.43 4.79
C ARG A 68 1.18 59.82 4.88
N LYS A 69 0.38 60.88 5.09
CA LYS A 69 0.89 62.24 5.32
C LYS A 69 1.70 62.34 6.62
N ALA A 70 1.25 61.68 7.69
CA ALA A 70 1.97 61.64 8.96
C ALA A 70 3.30 60.87 8.86
N ASP A 71 3.30 59.70 8.22
CA ASP A 71 4.49 58.87 8.01
C ASP A 71 5.49 59.55 7.08
N THR A 72 5.02 60.22 6.01
CA THR A 72 5.88 61.00 5.11
C THR A 72 6.49 62.19 5.86
N ALA A 73 5.71 62.93 6.64
CA ALA A 73 6.21 64.03 7.45
C ALA A 73 7.23 63.58 8.51
N TYR A 74 7.02 62.41 9.13
CA TYR A 74 7.96 61.82 10.07
C TYR A 74 9.25 61.33 9.38
N ALA A 75 9.14 60.67 8.22
CA ALA A 75 10.27 60.20 7.43
C ALA A 75 11.13 61.36 6.91
N ASP A 76 10.50 62.44 6.45
CA ASP A 76 11.19 63.66 6.00
C ASP A 76 11.87 64.39 7.16
N ALA A 77 11.21 64.51 8.32
CA ALA A 77 11.80 65.09 9.53
C ALA A 77 12.99 64.25 10.05
N SER A 78 12.88 62.92 10.01
CA SER A 78 13.95 61.98 10.40
C SER A 78 15.13 62.00 9.40
N ARG A 79 14.86 62.14 8.10
CA ARG A 79 15.87 62.33 7.06
C ARG A 79 16.63 63.64 7.26
N ALA A 80 15.92 64.75 7.45
CA ALA A 80 16.51 66.06 7.72
C ALA A 80 17.37 66.07 9.00
N ALA A 81 16.92 65.37 10.05
CA ALA A 81 17.69 65.23 11.30
C ALA A 81 18.98 64.40 11.11
N ARG A 82 18.93 63.34 10.29
CA ARG A 82 20.11 62.53 9.94
C ARG A 82 21.10 63.30 9.07
N GLU A 83 20.63 64.02 8.06
CA GLU A 83 21.47 64.89 7.21
C GLU A 83 22.14 66.00 8.02
N ALA A 84 21.41 66.61 8.96
CA ALA A 84 21.98 67.63 9.86
C ALA A 84 23.07 67.05 10.78
N ARG A 85 22.87 65.84 11.32
CA ARG A 85 23.89 65.13 12.12
C ARG A 85 25.09 64.70 11.30
N GLN A 86 24.87 64.24 10.07
CA GLN A 86 25.93 63.83 9.16
C GLN A 86 26.80 65.03 8.77
N LYS A 87 26.18 66.15 8.36
CA LYS A 87 26.90 67.41 8.08
C LYS A 87 27.67 67.94 9.29
N ALA A 88 27.10 67.85 10.49
CA ALA A 88 27.81 68.21 11.72
C ALA A 88 29.03 67.30 11.98
N THR A 89 28.93 66.01 11.63
CA THR A 89 30.02 65.04 11.80
C THR A 89 31.12 65.25 10.75
N GLU A 90 30.74 65.51 9.49
CA GLU A 90 31.65 65.84 8.38
C GLU A 90 32.39 67.16 8.65
N ALA A 91 31.69 68.22 9.08
CA ALA A 91 32.28 69.51 9.44
C ALA A 91 33.25 69.41 10.62
N LYS A 92 32.98 68.52 11.58
CA LYS A 92 33.88 68.25 12.73
C LYS A 92 35.20 67.57 12.32
N ASN A 93 35.21 66.91 11.16
CA ASN A 93 36.38 66.24 10.59
C ASN A 93 37.19 67.14 9.63
N LEU A 94 36.68 68.34 9.27
CA LEU A 94 37.38 69.36 8.49
C LEU A 94 38.26 70.25 9.40
N ALA A 95 39.53 70.48 9.00
CA ALA A 95 40.47 71.32 9.74
C ALA A 95 40.53 72.76 9.19
N GLY A 96 40.53 73.76 10.07
CA GLY A 96 40.68 75.19 9.73
C GLY A 96 39.38 76.00 9.88
N GLU A 97 39.41 77.29 9.50
CA GLU A 97 38.25 78.21 9.62
C GLU A 97 37.00 77.73 8.87
N GLN A 98 37.15 76.96 7.80
CA GLN A 98 36.04 76.35 7.06
C GLN A 98 35.27 75.31 7.89
N GLY A 99 35.98 74.41 8.60
CA GLY A 99 35.33 73.41 9.47
C GLY A 99 34.55 74.06 10.62
N VAL A 100 35.06 75.17 11.17
CA VAL A 100 34.38 75.94 12.23
C VAL A 100 33.10 76.61 11.71
N ALA A 101 33.13 77.20 10.51
CA ALA A 101 31.96 77.84 9.91
C ALA A 101 30.86 76.83 9.52
N GLU A 102 31.24 75.68 8.95
CA GLU A 102 30.31 74.61 8.58
C GLU A 102 29.70 73.91 9.81
N LEU A 103 30.48 73.73 10.88
CA LEU A 103 29.98 73.20 12.15
C LEU A 103 28.97 74.15 12.79
N GLN A 104 29.23 75.46 12.78
CA GLN A 104 28.28 76.46 13.29
C GLN A 104 26.98 76.51 12.48
N GLN A 105 27.04 76.34 11.16
CA GLN A 105 25.84 76.23 10.32
C GLN A 105 25.05 74.93 10.59
N ALA A 106 25.74 73.80 10.77
CA ALA A 106 25.09 72.53 11.07
C ALA A 106 24.45 72.52 12.47
N GLU A 107 25.14 73.05 13.49
CA GLU A 107 24.60 73.20 14.84
C GLU A 107 23.40 74.15 14.90
N ALA A 108 23.34 75.18 14.06
CA ALA A 108 22.20 76.08 13.95
C ALA A 108 20.94 75.40 13.34
N ALA A 109 21.10 74.33 12.56
CA ALA A 109 19.98 73.59 11.93
C ALA A 109 19.38 72.52 12.85
N VAL A 110 20.12 72.04 13.86
CA VAL A 110 19.70 70.97 14.78
C VAL A 110 18.45 71.33 15.60
N PRO A 111 18.28 72.55 16.16
CA PRO A 111 17.07 72.91 16.90
C PRO A 111 15.79 72.87 16.05
N ALA A 112 15.90 73.23 14.76
CA ALA A 112 14.77 73.19 13.84
C ALA A 112 14.35 71.74 13.51
N ALA A 113 15.33 70.84 13.32
CA ALA A 113 15.07 69.42 13.09
C ALA A 113 14.50 68.72 14.34
N ILE A 114 14.98 69.06 15.55
CA ILE A 114 14.43 68.55 16.82
C ILE A 114 12.99 69.04 17.02
N LYS A 115 12.72 70.31 16.69
CA LYS A 115 11.37 70.88 16.77
C LYS A 115 10.41 70.20 15.77
N ALA A 116 10.83 69.99 14.53
CA ALA A 116 10.03 69.28 13.52
C ALA A 116 9.75 67.82 13.91
N LEU A 117 10.73 67.14 14.51
CA LEU A 117 10.56 65.78 15.04
C LEU A 117 9.61 65.75 16.25
N ALA A 118 9.67 66.75 17.13
CA ALA A 118 8.78 66.88 18.28
C ALA A 118 7.32 67.19 17.86
N GLU A 119 7.13 68.10 16.89
CA GLU A 119 5.81 68.43 16.32
C GLU A 119 5.20 67.22 15.57
N ALA A 120 6.02 66.42 14.87
CA ALA A 120 5.58 65.15 14.27
C ALA A 120 5.24 64.07 15.31
N THR A 121 5.87 64.12 16.49
CA THR A 121 5.62 63.18 17.60
C THR A 121 4.36 63.56 18.40
N GLU A 122 4.00 64.85 18.47
CA GLU A 122 2.73 65.32 19.05
C GLU A 122 1.49 64.95 18.22
N ALA A 123 1.64 64.49 16.97
CA ALA A 123 0.56 64.00 16.11
C ALA A 123 0.11 62.54 16.40
N LYS A 124 0.58 61.93 17.49
CA LYS A 124 0.22 60.57 17.96
C LYS A 124 -1.25 60.39 18.43
N PRO A 125 -1.90 61.34 19.11
CA PRO A 125 -3.26 61.16 19.64
C PRO A 125 -4.36 60.95 18.57
N PRO A 126 -4.32 61.59 17.39
CA PRO A 126 -5.18 61.26 16.26
C PRO A 126 -5.01 59.82 15.75
N ARG A 127 -3.78 59.28 15.78
CA ARG A 127 -3.47 57.89 15.37
C ARG A 127 -4.11 56.88 16.31
N ASP A 128 -4.00 57.12 17.62
CA ASP A 128 -4.53 56.22 18.64
C ASP A 128 -6.07 56.27 18.70
N LYS A 129 -6.66 57.44 18.47
CA LYS A 129 -8.12 57.61 18.30
C LYS A 129 -8.63 56.92 17.03
N ALA A 130 -7.92 57.06 15.91
CA ALA A 130 -8.23 56.37 14.67
C ALA A 130 -8.06 54.84 14.78
N LEU A 131 -7.14 54.37 15.64
CA LEU A 131 -6.96 52.96 16.00
C LEU A 131 -8.12 52.42 16.85
N GLU A 132 -8.66 53.20 17.78
CA GLU A 132 -9.90 52.86 18.51
C GLU A 132 -11.11 52.81 17.59
N GLU A 133 -11.27 53.81 16.70
CA GLU A 133 -12.36 53.86 15.72
C GLU A 133 -12.26 52.68 14.72
N ALA A 134 -11.05 52.33 14.26
CA ALA A 134 -10.81 51.16 13.42
C ALA A 134 -11.04 49.82 14.15
N ARG A 135 -10.78 49.74 15.48
CA ARG A 135 -11.14 48.57 16.29
C ARG A 135 -12.65 48.41 16.42
N ALA A 136 -13.38 49.52 16.57
CA ALA A 136 -14.84 49.51 16.59
C ALA A 136 -15.45 49.11 15.25
N ILE A 137 -14.80 49.46 14.14
CA ILE A 137 -15.18 49.08 12.76
C ILE A 137 -14.84 47.61 12.44
N ALA A 138 -13.82 47.02 13.07
CA ALA A 138 -13.38 45.64 12.84
C ALA A 138 -14.26 44.56 13.50
N ALA A 139 -14.95 44.91 14.59
CA ALA A 139 -15.70 43.95 15.40
C ALA A 139 -16.88 43.27 14.66
N PRO A 140 -17.69 43.98 13.84
CA PRO A 140 -18.75 43.35 13.05
C PRO A 140 -18.22 42.37 11.98
N LEU A 141 -17.03 42.63 11.43
CA LEU A 141 -16.36 41.75 10.46
C LEU A 141 -15.84 40.46 11.10
N GLN A 142 -15.34 40.55 12.34
CA GLN A 142 -14.94 39.37 13.13
C GLN A 142 -16.16 38.51 13.48
N GLU A 143 -17.26 39.13 13.93
CA GLU A 143 -18.51 38.41 14.24
C GLU A 143 -19.12 37.74 13.00
N ALA A 144 -19.06 38.40 11.83
CA ALA A 144 -19.50 37.83 10.56
C ALA A 144 -18.61 36.66 10.10
N TYR A 145 -17.30 36.74 10.30
CA TYR A 145 -16.36 35.64 10.04
C TYR A 145 -16.66 34.43 10.93
N ASP A 146 -16.79 34.63 12.23
CA ASP A 146 -17.07 33.55 13.20
C ASP A 146 -18.44 32.88 12.91
N ALA A 147 -19.45 33.66 12.50
CA ALA A 147 -20.75 33.14 12.11
C ALA A 147 -20.70 32.34 10.79
N ALA A 148 -19.95 32.81 9.78
CA ALA A 148 -19.77 32.11 8.51
C ALA A 148 -18.97 30.80 8.66
N GLU A 149 -17.92 30.81 9.49
CA GLU A 149 -17.11 29.62 9.80
C GLU A 149 -17.93 28.56 10.53
N LYS A 150 -18.78 28.96 11.48
CA LYS A 150 -19.69 28.05 12.17
C LYS A 150 -20.70 27.39 11.21
N LEU A 151 -21.29 28.15 10.30
CA LEU A 151 -22.22 27.62 9.29
C LEU A 151 -21.54 26.66 8.30
N ALA A 152 -20.28 26.94 7.93
CA ALA A 152 -19.48 26.04 7.10
C ALA A 152 -19.18 24.71 7.81
N GLN A 153 -18.85 24.75 9.10
CA GLN A 153 -18.62 23.54 9.92
C GLN A 153 -19.89 22.69 10.09
N GLU A 154 -21.05 23.33 10.29
CA GLU A 154 -22.34 22.64 10.37
C GLU A 154 -22.72 21.98 9.03
N ALA A 155 -22.46 22.63 7.90
CA ALA A 155 -22.67 22.07 6.57
C ALA A 155 -21.70 20.91 6.25
N GLU A 156 -20.43 20.99 6.66
CA GLU A 156 -19.46 19.89 6.50
C GLU A 156 -19.83 18.68 7.36
N ALA A 157 -20.33 18.89 8.59
CA ALA A 157 -20.82 17.82 9.44
C ALA A 157 -22.03 17.10 8.80
N ALA A 158 -22.95 17.85 8.19
CA ALA A 158 -24.08 17.28 7.45
C ALA A 158 -23.61 16.53 6.18
N ALA A 159 -22.61 17.05 5.47
CA ALA A 159 -22.01 16.39 4.31
C ALA A 159 -21.33 15.06 4.70
N ARG A 160 -20.57 15.03 5.80
CA ARG A 160 -19.97 13.79 6.32
C ARG A 160 -21.02 12.75 6.69
N ALA A 161 -22.10 13.16 7.36
CA ALA A 161 -23.20 12.26 7.71
C ALA A 161 -23.88 11.67 6.46
N ALA A 162 -24.05 12.49 5.40
CA ALA A 162 -24.58 12.04 4.12
C ALA A 162 -23.62 11.09 3.39
N ALA A 163 -22.32 11.37 3.39
CA ALA A 163 -21.30 10.49 2.79
C ALA A 163 -21.22 9.12 3.50
N GLU A 164 -21.25 9.12 4.83
CA GLU A 164 -21.27 7.88 5.62
C GLU A 164 -22.56 7.07 5.42
N ALA A 165 -23.70 7.74 5.18
CA ALA A 165 -24.96 7.08 4.86
C ALA A 165 -24.94 6.49 3.44
N ALA A 166 -24.39 7.22 2.45
CA ALA A 166 -24.23 6.74 1.08
C ALA A 166 -23.31 5.52 1.01
N ASN A 167 -22.14 5.57 1.66
CA ASN A 167 -21.21 4.45 1.69
C ASN A 167 -21.83 3.19 2.32
N ARG A 168 -22.60 3.35 3.40
CA ARG A 168 -23.33 2.22 4.01
C ARG A 168 -24.37 1.60 3.07
N LEU A 169 -25.05 2.41 2.25
CA LEU A 169 -26.02 1.94 1.26
C LEU A 169 -25.31 1.24 0.08
N ASP A 170 -24.16 1.74 -0.34
CA ASP A 170 -23.33 1.10 -1.38
C ASP A 170 -22.75 -0.23 -0.90
N ASP A 171 -22.26 -0.32 0.35
CA ASP A 171 -21.80 -1.58 0.94
C ASP A 171 -22.93 -2.63 1.00
N GLN A 172 -24.15 -2.19 1.31
CA GLN A 172 -25.34 -3.04 1.31
C GLN A 172 -25.74 -3.47 -0.12
N ALA A 173 -25.68 -2.56 -1.09
CA ALA A 173 -25.96 -2.85 -2.49
C ALA A 173 -24.90 -3.81 -3.08
N GLN A 174 -23.62 -3.60 -2.76
CA GLN A 174 -22.52 -4.46 -3.18
C GLN A 174 -22.64 -5.85 -2.54
N SER A 175 -22.96 -5.93 -1.25
CA SER A 175 -23.21 -7.21 -0.59
C SER A 175 -24.40 -7.96 -1.20
N ALA A 176 -25.45 -7.25 -1.64
CA ALA A 176 -26.59 -7.85 -2.34
C ALA A 176 -26.21 -8.32 -3.76
N ALA A 177 -25.40 -7.55 -4.48
CA ALA A 177 -24.87 -7.90 -5.80
C ALA A 177 -23.92 -9.11 -5.74
N ASP A 178 -23.03 -9.15 -4.75
CA ASP A 178 -22.12 -10.28 -4.52
C ASP A 178 -22.90 -11.55 -4.14
N HIS A 179 -23.97 -11.40 -3.36
CA HIS A 179 -24.88 -12.51 -3.05
C HIS A 179 -25.58 -13.02 -4.32
N ALA A 180 -26.09 -12.13 -5.19
CA ALA A 180 -26.68 -12.49 -6.47
C ALA A 180 -25.67 -13.17 -7.42
N ALA A 181 -24.43 -12.69 -7.48
CA ALA A 181 -23.36 -13.28 -8.29
C ALA A 181 -22.95 -14.67 -7.79
N ASN A 182 -22.97 -14.89 -6.47
CA ASN A 182 -22.72 -16.21 -5.88
C ASN A 182 -23.87 -17.19 -6.18
N LEU A 183 -25.12 -16.72 -6.12
CA LEU A 183 -26.30 -17.52 -6.50
C LEU A 183 -26.30 -17.86 -7.99
N ARG A 184 -25.90 -16.94 -8.88
CA ARG A 184 -25.72 -17.23 -10.32
C ARG A 184 -24.62 -18.26 -10.59
N ARG A 185 -23.47 -18.16 -9.92
CA ARG A 185 -22.41 -19.19 -10.03
C ARG A 185 -22.91 -20.56 -9.54
N ALA A 186 -23.72 -20.61 -8.49
CA ALA A 186 -24.37 -21.83 -8.04
C ALA A 186 -25.37 -22.36 -9.08
N ALA A 187 -26.17 -21.48 -9.69
CA ALA A 187 -27.11 -21.81 -10.75
C ALA A 187 -26.40 -22.33 -12.02
N GLU A 188 -25.31 -21.70 -12.47
CA GLU A 188 -24.47 -22.14 -13.60
C GLU A 188 -23.83 -23.51 -13.33
N THR A 189 -23.39 -23.73 -12.09
CA THR A 189 -22.85 -25.03 -11.66
C THR A 189 -23.94 -26.10 -11.70
N ALA A 190 -25.15 -25.79 -11.23
CA ALA A 190 -26.31 -26.67 -11.30
C ALA A 190 -26.75 -26.93 -12.76
N GLN A 191 -26.68 -25.92 -13.63
CA GLN A 191 -26.98 -26.02 -15.05
C GLN A 191 -25.97 -26.93 -15.79
N THR A 192 -24.68 -26.78 -15.48
CA THR A 192 -23.62 -27.64 -16.01
C THR A 192 -23.79 -29.08 -15.53
N ALA A 193 -24.15 -29.28 -14.25
CA ALA A 193 -24.48 -30.59 -13.71
C ALA A 193 -25.73 -31.20 -14.36
N LEU A 194 -26.74 -30.39 -14.66
CA LEU A 194 -27.96 -30.79 -15.37
C LEU A 194 -27.65 -31.20 -16.81
N ALA A 195 -26.86 -30.41 -17.54
CA ALA A 195 -26.42 -30.72 -18.91
C ALA A 195 -25.64 -32.05 -18.96
N ARG A 196 -24.73 -32.26 -17.99
CA ARG A 196 -23.97 -33.51 -17.86
C ARG A 196 -24.86 -34.69 -17.49
N ALA A 197 -25.86 -34.48 -16.62
CA ALA A 197 -26.84 -35.51 -16.26
C ALA A 197 -27.76 -35.87 -17.44
N GLN A 198 -28.17 -34.89 -18.26
CA GLN A 198 -28.93 -35.10 -19.49
C GLN A 198 -28.11 -35.85 -20.56
N GLN A 199 -26.83 -35.52 -20.72
CA GLN A 199 -25.91 -36.26 -21.58
C GLN A 199 -25.74 -37.71 -21.12
N ASN A 200 -25.61 -37.93 -19.81
CA ASN A 200 -25.54 -39.26 -19.22
C ASN A 200 -26.86 -40.04 -19.37
N LYS A 201 -28.01 -39.37 -19.31
CA LYS A 201 -29.33 -39.96 -19.59
C LYS A 201 -29.42 -40.45 -21.04
N GLN A 202 -28.93 -39.65 -21.99
CA GLN A 202 -28.93 -40.03 -23.40
C GLN A 202 -28.02 -41.24 -23.63
N ARG A 203 -26.79 -41.22 -23.09
CA ARG A 203 -25.87 -42.37 -23.15
C ARG A 203 -26.46 -43.63 -22.52
N ALA A 204 -27.11 -43.52 -21.36
CA ALA A 204 -27.76 -44.65 -20.70
C ALA A 204 -28.97 -45.20 -21.49
N LYS A 205 -29.70 -44.32 -22.20
CA LYS A 205 -30.78 -44.71 -23.11
C LYS A 205 -30.23 -45.46 -24.32
N ASP A 206 -29.19 -44.93 -24.96
CA ASP A 206 -28.52 -45.56 -26.10
C ASP A 206 -27.95 -46.94 -25.71
N GLN A 207 -27.46 -47.06 -24.47
CA GLN A 207 -26.97 -48.32 -23.91
C GLN A 207 -28.10 -49.32 -23.61
N ALA A 208 -29.25 -48.86 -23.11
CA ALA A 208 -30.42 -49.70 -22.90
C ALA A 208 -31.00 -50.23 -24.23
N ASP A 209 -31.05 -49.39 -25.27
CA ASP A 209 -31.51 -49.75 -26.61
C ASP A 209 -30.57 -50.79 -27.26
N ALA A 210 -29.25 -50.64 -27.11
CA ALA A 210 -28.25 -51.62 -27.56
C ALA A 210 -28.34 -52.96 -26.81
N THR A 211 -28.67 -52.94 -25.51
CA THR A 211 -28.84 -54.16 -24.70
C THR A 211 -30.12 -54.91 -25.09
N GLY A 212 -31.15 -54.21 -25.57
CA GLY A 212 -32.39 -54.79 -26.10
C GLY A 212 -32.19 -55.57 -27.41
N GLN A 213 -31.31 -55.12 -28.29
CA GLN A 213 -30.97 -55.85 -29.53
C GLN A 213 -30.19 -57.15 -29.25
N GLN A 214 -29.27 -57.15 -28.29
CA GLN A 214 -28.49 -58.32 -27.90
C GLN A 214 -29.33 -59.43 -27.23
N LEU A 215 -30.43 -59.07 -26.56
CA LEU A 215 -31.35 -60.03 -25.96
C LEU A 215 -32.15 -60.81 -27.02
N ALA A 216 -32.54 -60.13 -28.11
CA ALA A 216 -33.27 -60.75 -29.22
C ALA A 216 -32.39 -61.76 -29.99
N GLU A 217 -31.11 -61.45 -30.21
CA GLU A 217 -30.14 -62.35 -30.86
C GLU A 217 -29.82 -63.60 -30.02
N ALA A 218 -29.74 -63.46 -28.69
CA ALA A 218 -29.50 -64.59 -27.78
C ALA A 218 -30.70 -65.55 -27.70
N GLN A 219 -31.92 -65.07 -27.95
CA GLN A 219 -33.14 -65.87 -27.95
C GLN A 219 -33.22 -66.77 -29.19
N THR A 220 -32.80 -66.26 -30.36
CA THR A 220 -32.75 -67.03 -31.62
C THR A 220 -31.69 -68.13 -31.61
N GLN A 221 -30.58 -67.94 -30.90
CA GLN A 221 -29.50 -68.94 -30.79
C GLN A 221 -29.86 -70.14 -29.89
N LYS A 222 -30.77 -69.96 -28.92
CA LYS A 222 -31.22 -71.03 -28.02
C LYS A 222 -32.15 -72.03 -28.75
N GLU A 223 -33.07 -71.54 -29.57
CA GLU A 223 -34.02 -72.39 -30.30
C GLU A 223 -33.32 -73.30 -31.32
N ALA A 224 -32.20 -72.86 -31.90
CA ALA A 224 -31.38 -73.67 -32.81
C ALA A 224 -30.57 -74.79 -32.10
N ALA A 225 -30.18 -74.57 -30.84
CA ALA A 225 -29.40 -75.53 -30.06
C ALA A 225 -30.26 -76.66 -29.47
N ASP A 226 -31.51 -76.37 -29.08
CA ASP A 226 -32.45 -77.35 -28.53
C ASP A 226 -32.90 -78.39 -29.59
N GLN A 227 -32.85 -78.03 -30.88
CA GLN A 227 -33.21 -78.92 -32.00
C GLN A 227 -32.09 -79.93 -32.33
N ALA A 228 -30.81 -79.54 -32.17
CA ALA A 228 -29.65 -80.40 -32.43
C ALA A 228 -29.42 -81.46 -31.33
N LEU A 229 -29.88 -81.20 -30.10
CA LEU A 229 -29.75 -82.13 -28.96
C LEU A 229 -30.76 -83.29 -29.02
N ALA A 230 -31.91 -83.09 -29.68
CA ALA A 230 -32.94 -84.12 -29.86
C ALA A 230 -32.51 -85.23 -30.84
N GLU A 231 -31.77 -84.89 -31.89
CA GLU A 231 -31.31 -85.84 -32.93
C GLU A 231 -30.13 -86.72 -32.47
N ALA A 232 -29.35 -86.29 -31.47
CA ALA A 232 -28.22 -87.05 -30.93
C ALA A 232 -28.61 -88.15 -29.93
N ASN A 233 -29.80 -88.06 -29.31
CA ASN A 233 -30.27 -89.02 -28.31
C ASN A 233 -30.82 -90.33 -28.91
N ASP A 234 -31.30 -90.32 -30.15
CA ASP A 234 -31.89 -91.51 -30.79
C ASP A 234 -30.83 -92.54 -31.24
N GLN A 235 -29.57 -92.14 -31.39
CA GLN A 235 -28.48 -93.01 -31.86
C GLN A 235 -27.78 -93.81 -30.73
N VAL A 236 -27.88 -93.36 -29.47
CA VAL A 236 -27.23 -94.00 -28.30
C VAL A 236 -28.04 -95.20 -27.75
N GLU A 237 -29.35 -95.21 -27.96
CA GLU A 237 -30.25 -96.25 -27.46
C GLU A 237 -30.14 -97.58 -28.27
N ALA A 238 -29.66 -97.51 -29.51
CA ALA A 238 -29.45 -98.68 -30.38
C ALA A 238 -28.23 -99.54 -29.98
N ASP A 239 -27.15 -98.92 -29.46
CA ASP A 239 -25.90 -99.61 -29.10
C ASP A 239 -25.95 -100.28 -27.71
N ARG A 240 -26.90 -99.88 -26.87
CA ARG A 240 -27.18 -100.45 -25.54
C ARG A 240 -27.66 -101.90 -25.58
N GLN A 241 -28.34 -102.32 -26.64
CA GLN A 241 -28.96 -103.66 -26.75
C GLN A 241 -27.96 -104.79 -27.07
N ASN A 242 -26.75 -104.47 -27.55
CA ASN A 242 -25.77 -105.49 -27.97
C ASN A 242 -24.81 -105.92 -26.84
N LEU A 243 -24.56 -105.05 -25.85
CA LEU A 243 -23.66 -105.31 -24.70
C LEU A 243 -24.30 -106.12 -23.56
N GLN A 244 -25.64 -106.18 -23.49
CA GLN A 244 -26.37 -107.00 -22.49
C GLN A 244 -26.24 -108.52 -22.70
N LYS A 245 -25.72 -108.98 -23.86
CA LYS A 245 -25.56 -110.42 -24.15
C LYS A 245 -24.31 -111.07 -23.53
N GLN A 246 -23.32 -110.30 -23.05
CA GLN A 246 -22.02 -110.88 -22.66
C GLN A 246 -21.76 -110.99 -21.15
N VAL A 247 -22.51 -110.30 -20.28
CA VAL A 247 -22.21 -110.28 -18.83
C VAL A 247 -23.08 -111.27 -18.03
N ALA A 248 -23.98 -112.00 -18.70
CA ALA A 248 -24.79 -113.10 -18.13
C ALA A 248 -23.99 -114.37 -17.72
N ALA A 249 -22.66 -114.30 -17.62
CA ALA A 249 -21.80 -115.44 -17.32
C ALA A 249 -21.30 -115.54 -15.86
N ALA A 250 -21.60 -114.59 -14.98
CA ALA A 250 -21.07 -114.63 -13.60
C ALA A 250 -22.11 -114.42 -12.49
N ALA A 251 -23.38 -114.72 -12.81
CA ALA A 251 -24.42 -114.97 -11.82
C ALA A 251 -24.38 -116.45 -11.41
N GLN A 252 -23.48 -116.83 -10.50
CA GLN A 252 -23.54 -118.15 -9.85
C GLN A 252 -22.73 -118.20 -8.56
N MET A 253 -23.12 -117.41 -7.58
CA MET A 253 -23.19 -117.86 -6.17
C MET A 253 -24.19 -117.01 -5.39
N LEU A 254 -25.35 -116.83 -6.03
CA LEU A 254 -26.64 -116.80 -5.37
C LEU A 254 -26.73 -118.01 -4.44
N ALA A 255 -27.45 -117.82 -3.33
CA ALA A 255 -28.01 -118.91 -2.54
C ALA A 255 -27.01 -119.69 -1.68
N ARG A 256 -26.60 -119.06 -0.59
CA ARG A 256 -27.14 -119.50 0.71
C ARG A 256 -27.55 -118.24 1.46
N ALA A 257 -28.84 -117.90 1.44
CA ALA A 257 -29.83 -118.56 2.28
C ALA A 257 -29.37 -118.46 3.75
N THR A 258 -30.13 -117.89 4.68
CA THR A 258 -31.58 -117.90 4.71
C THR A 258 -32.00 -116.96 5.82
N ALA A 259 -32.75 -115.92 5.48
CA ALA A 259 -33.82 -115.31 6.28
C ALA A 259 -34.15 -113.99 5.57
N GLN A 260 -35.03 -114.04 4.59
CA GLN A 260 -36.37 -113.50 4.78
C GLN A 260 -36.30 -112.00 5.11
N LYS A 261 -36.45 -111.11 4.12
CA LYS A 261 -37.74 -110.91 3.41
C LYS A 261 -38.90 -111.08 4.39
N ARG A 262 -39.26 -109.98 5.05
CA ARG A 262 -40.63 -109.60 5.42
C ARG A 262 -40.48 -108.27 6.14
N VAL A 263 -40.55 -107.11 5.51
CA VAL A 263 -41.24 -106.71 4.29
C VAL A 263 -40.52 -105.45 3.78
N ALA A 264 -40.23 -105.41 2.47
CA ALA A 264 -39.76 -104.25 1.68
C ALA A 264 -38.35 -103.73 2.04
N ASP A 265 -37.26 -104.03 1.32
CA ASP A 265 -37.10 -104.43 -0.08
C ASP A 265 -37.90 -103.55 -1.06
N ALA A 266 -37.39 -102.35 -1.33
CA ALA A 266 -36.97 -101.97 -2.68
C ALA A 266 -36.60 -100.48 -2.75
N ALA A 267 -35.37 -100.24 -3.21
CA ALA A 267 -34.80 -99.02 -3.78
C ALA A 267 -33.82 -98.25 -2.87
N LEU A 268 -32.60 -97.94 -3.27
CA LEU A 268 -31.75 -98.42 -4.36
C LEU A 268 -30.37 -97.84 -4.03
N ALA A 269 -29.38 -98.70 -3.87
CA ALA A 269 -28.01 -98.33 -3.52
C ALA A 269 -27.09 -98.65 -4.71
N GLY A 270 -25.95 -97.95 -4.76
CA GLY A 270 -24.70 -98.50 -5.30
C GLY A 270 -24.24 -97.94 -6.64
N GLY A 271 -23.46 -96.86 -6.61
CA GLY A 271 -22.71 -96.38 -7.76
C GLY A 271 -21.51 -95.47 -7.47
N GLU A 272 -21.17 -95.22 -6.20
CA GLU A 272 -20.28 -94.09 -5.86
C GLU A 272 -18.85 -94.48 -5.41
N LYS A 273 -18.44 -95.75 -5.37
CA LYS A 273 -17.17 -96.11 -4.69
C LYS A 273 -16.08 -96.80 -5.49
N GLN A 274 -16.15 -96.85 -6.83
CA GLN A 274 -15.05 -97.42 -7.65
C GLN A 274 -14.63 -96.61 -8.88
N VAL A 275 -15.30 -95.49 -9.20
CA VAL A 275 -14.65 -94.41 -9.97
C VAL A 275 -13.73 -93.58 -9.06
N ALA A 276 -13.96 -93.64 -7.74
CA ALA A 276 -13.28 -92.89 -6.68
C ALA A 276 -11.78 -93.23 -6.45
N THR A 277 -11.15 -94.08 -7.26
CA THR A 277 -9.70 -94.40 -7.08
C THR A 277 -8.86 -94.22 -8.34
N ALA A 278 -9.48 -94.02 -9.52
CA ALA A 278 -8.76 -93.68 -10.75
C ALA A 278 -9.12 -92.26 -11.27
N ALA A 279 -10.34 -91.75 -11.00
CA ALA A 279 -10.68 -90.35 -11.23
C ALA A 279 -9.93 -89.39 -10.29
N ALA A 280 -9.54 -89.83 -9.09
CA ALA A 280 -8.82 -88.99 -8.13
C ALA A 280 -7.35 -88.69 -8.52
N ALA A 281 -6.74 -89.47 -9.41
CA ALA A 281 -5.33 -89.27 -9.80
C ALA A 281 -5.16 -88.53 -11.15
N LEU A 282 -6.15 -88.56 -12.04
CA LEU A 282 -6.10 -87.88 -13.34
C LEU A 282 -6.77 -86.48 -13.29
N GLU A 283 -7.86 -86.32 -12.53
CA GLU A 283 -8.46 -85.01 -12.22
C GLU A 283 -7.47 -84.12 -11.42
N ALA A 284 -6.58 -84.72 -10.63
CA ALA A 284 -5.54 -84.01 -9.89
C ALA A 284 -4.38 -83.50 -10.77
N ALA A 285 -4.12 -84.10 -11.94
CA ALA A 285 -3.00 -83.71 -12.82
C ALA A 285 -3.41 -82.66 -13.86
N GLU A 286 -4.63 -82.72 -14.42
CA GLU A 286 -5.15 -81.70 -15.35
C GLU A 286 -5.57 -80.40 -14.66
N GLN A 287 -6.11 -80.46 -13.43
CA GLN A 287 -6.34 -79.27 -12.62
C GLN A 287 -5.03 -78.57 -12.21
N ALA A 288 -3.92 -79.31 -12.10
CA ALA A 288 -2.61 -78.72 -11.78
C ALA A 288 -1.95 -78.01 -12.98
N ALA A 289 -2.18 -78.45 -14.22
CA ALA A 289 -1.62 -77.81 -15.42
C ALA A 289 -2.42 -76.55 -15.84
N GLN A 290 -3.76 -76.59 -15.80
CA GLN A 290 -4.60 -75.42 -16.13
C GLN A 290 -4.56 -74.32 -15.06
N ALA A 291 -4.30 -74.67 -13.78
CA ALA A 291 -4.04 -73.68 -12.75
C ALA A 291 -2.70 -72.94 -12.94
N ALA A 292 -1.68 -73.60 -13.52
CA ALA A 292 -0.36 -73.00 -13.71
C ALA A 292 -0.31 -71.97 -14.85
N GLU A 293 -1.00 -72.19 -15.97
CA GLU A 293 -1.00 -71.26 -17.11
C GLU A 293 -1.84 -70.00 -16.84
N LYS A 294 -2.95 -70.13 -16.09
CA LYS A 294 -3.77 -68.99 -15.64
C LYS A 294 -3.04 -68.12 -14.62
N THR A 295 -2.19 -68.70 -13.78
CA THR A 295 -1.43 -67.96 -12.75
C THR A 295 -0.20 -67.23 -13.34
N ALA A 296 0.37 -67.71 -14.46
CA ALA A 296 1.51 -67.06 -15.10
C ALA A 296 1.12 -65.76 -15.84
N GLU A 297 -0.03 -65.75 -16.52
CA GLU A 297 -0.51 -64.57 -17.28
C GLU A 297 -1.05 -63.47 -16.35
N GLU A 298 -1.71 -63.84 -15.25
CA GLU A 298 -2.18 -62.89 -14.22
C GLU A 298 -1.01 -62.19 -13.49
N LYS A 299 0.16 -62.84 -13.35
CA LYS A 299 1.33 -62.24 -12.66
C LYS A 299 2.18 -61.32 -13.54
N LYS A 300 2.17 -61.51 -14.87
CA LYS A 300 2.90 -60.62 -15.81
C LYS A 300 2.24 -59.23 -15.92
N GLN A 301 0.91 -59.15 -15.80
CA GLN A 301 0.17 -57.88 -15.77
C GLN A 301 0.25 -57.15 -14.41
N VAL A 302 0.49 -57.87 -13.31
CA VAL A 302 0.68 -57.26 -11.98
C VAL A 302 2.08 -56.67 -11.80
N ALA A 303 3.12 -57.25 -12.41
CA ALA A 303 4.49 -56.71 -12.35
C ALA A 303 4.61 -55.32 -13.02
N ALA A 304 3.85 -55.03 -14.09
CA ALA A 304 3.86 -53.73 -14.77
C ALA A 304 3.18 -52.60 -13.95
N ARG A 305 2.27 -52.93 -13.03
CA ARG A 305 1.68 -51.97 -12.08
C ARG A 305 2.51 -51.75 -10.81
N ALA A 306 3.62 -52.48 -10.64
CA ALA A 306 4.44 -52.49 -9.42
C ALA A 306 5.71 -51.62 -9.49
N ALA A 307 6.00 -50.95 -10.62
CA ALA A 307 7.19 -50.10 -10.77
C ALA A 307 7.10 -48.74 -10.04
N ALA A 308 5.91 -48.29 -9.64
CA ALA A 308 5.70 -46.97 -9.00
C ALA A 308 5.80 -46.99 -7.46
N LYS A 309 5.97 -48.16 -6.83
CA LYS A 309 5.86 -48.32 -5.37
C LYS A 309 7.18 -48.20 -4.56
N PRO A 310 8.38 -48.48 -5.08
CA PRO A 310 9.63 -48.27 -4.33
C PRO A 310 9.89 -46.79 -4.00
N GLN A 311 9.53 -45.89 -4.91
CA GLN A 311 9.70 -44.45 -4.75
C GLN A 311 8.82 -43.87 -3.62
N ALA A 312 7.58 -44.37 -3.51
CA ALA A 312 6.68 -44.02 -2.41
C ALA A 312 7.16 -44.52 -1.04
N ALA A 313 7.92 -45.62 -0.98
CA ALA A 313 8.50 -46.12 0.27
C ALA A 313 9.75 -45.30 0.69
N GLU A 314 10.51 -44.78 -0.27
CA GLU A 314 11.67 -43.92 -0.01
C GLU A 314 11.22 -42.52 0.47
N GLU A 315 10.17 -41.96 -0.13
CA GLU A 315 9.54 -40.70 0.31
C GLU A 315 8.90 -40.83 1.71
N ALA A 316 8.23 -41.95 2.01
CA ALA A 316 7.67 -42.22 3.33
C ALA A 316 8.76 -42.41 4.41
N ALA A 317 9.90 -43.00 4.06
CA ALA A 317 11.05 -43.13 4.95
C ALA A 317 11.72 -41.78 5.24
N ALA A 318 11.85 -40.90 4.24
CA ALA A 318 12.35 -39.54 4.42
C ALA A 318 11.42 -38.69 5.31
N ALA A 319 10.10 -38.81 5.12
CA ALA A 319 9.10 -38.15 5.95
C ALA A 319 9.14 -38.62 7.42
N LEU A 320 9.34 -39.92 7.66
CA LEU A 320 9.53 -40.45 9.02
C LEU A 320 10.80 -39.90 9.68
N ALA A 321 11.92 -39.84 8.95
CA ALA A 321 13.18 -39.32 9.48
C ALA A 321 13.05 -37.85 9.91
N GLN A 322 12.38 -37.02 9.10
CA GLN A 322 12.12 -35.62 9.44
C GLN A 322 11.24 -35.48 10.69
N LYS A 323 10.20 -36.33 10.83
CA LYS A 323 9.30 -36.29 12.00
C LYS A 323 9.98 -36.79 13.29
N GLN A 324 10.87 -37.78 13.19
CA GLN A 324 11.70 -38.23 14.31
C GLN A 324 12.70 -37.16 14.78
N GLN A 325 13.24 -36.36 13.86
CA GLN A 325 14.10 -35.22 14.23
C GLN A 325 13.34 -34.15 15.02
N VAL A 326 12.09 -33.86 14.63
CA VAL A 326 11.21 -32.93 15.37
C VAL A 326 10.85 -33.47 16.76
N GLU A 327 10.60 -34.78 16.89
CA GLU A 327 10.39 -35.41 18.21
C GLU A 327 11.63 -35.28 19.11
N GLN A 328 12.84 -35.48 18.58
CA GLN A 328 14.08 -35.32 19.34
C GLN A 328 14.30 -33.88 19.83
N GLN A 329 13.97 -32.88 19.00
CA GLN A 329 14.04 -31.47 19.39
C GLN A 329 13.00 -31.14 20.49
N ALA A 330 11.75 -31.56 20.31
CA ALA A 330 10.70 -31.37 21.31
C ALA A 330 11.01 -32.10 22.64
N GLN A 331 11.66 -33.26 22.58
CA GLN A 331 12.09 -34.01 23.77
C GLN A 331 13.22 -33.28 24.51
N ALA A 332 14.15 -32.64 23.79
CA ALA A 332 15.20 -31.82 24.38
C ALA A 332 14.61 -30.58 25.07
N GLU A 333 13.66 -29.90 24.43
CA GLU A 333 12.98 -28.72 24.99
C GLU A 333 12.14 -29.07 26.23
N ALA A 334 11.38 -30.17 26.21
CA ALA A 334 10.63 -30.64 27.39
C ALA A 334 11.57 -30.99 28.56
N THR A 335 12.74 -31.56 28.26
CA THR A 335 13.74 -31.90 29.30
C THR A 335 14.37 -30.63 29.90
N ALA A 336 14.69 -29.63 29.07
CA ALA A 336 15.21 -28.34 29.53
C ALA A 336 14.17 -27.59 30.39
N ALA A 337 12.91 -27.52 29.94
CA ALA A 337 11.83 -26.90 30.71
C ALA A 337 11.56 -27.61 32.05
N ALA A 338 11.72 -28.94 32.11
CA ALA A 338 11.63 -29.69 33.37
C ALA A 338 12.77 -29.36 34.35
N GLN A 339 13.98 -29.09 33.84
CA GLN A 339 15.10 -28.62 34.67
C GLN A 339 14.83 -27.22 35.23
N GLU A 340 14.34 -26.28 34.41
CA GLU A 340 13.98 -24.93 34.85
C GLU A 340 12.93 -24.94 35.99
N VAL A 341 11.91 -25.81 35.90
CA VAL A 341 10.93 -25.97 36.99
C VAL A 341 11.58 -26.46 38.29
N THR A 342 12.53 -27.38 38.19
CA THR A 342 13.22 -27.94 39.37
C THR A 342 14.10 -26.88 40.04
N GLU A 343 14.80 -26.07 39.26
CA GLU A 343 15.61 -24.95 39.74
C GLU A 343 14.73 -23.87 40.40
N ALA A 344 13.66 -23.43 39.71
CA ALA A 344 12.73 -22.44 40.25
C ALA A 344 12.00 -22.93 41.51
N GLN A 345 11.72 -24.24 41.62
CA GLN A 345 11.10 -24.82 42.81
C GLN A 345 12.06 -24.81 44.00
N THR A 346 13.34 -25.09 43.77
CA THR A 346 14.38 -25.03 44.80
C THR A 346 14.57 -23.59 45.30
N GLU A 347 14.57 -22.60 44.39
CA GLU A 347 14.62 -21.17 44.76
C GLU A 347 13.42 -20.74 45.62
N LYS A 348 12.21 -21.21 45.25
CA LYS A 348 10.98 -20.91 45.99
C LYS A 348 10.98 -21.54 47.38
N GLU A 349 11.42 -22.79 47.52
CA GLU A 349 11.52 -23.44 48.83
C GLU A 349 12.51 -22.73 49.76
N ALA A 350 13.65 -22.26 49.24
CA ALA A 350 14.61 -21.48 50.02
C ALA A 350 14.04 -20.10 50.44
N ALA A 351 13.32 -19.43 49.55
CA ALA A 351 12.69 -18.14 49.85
C ALA A 351 11.54 -18.28 50.88
N ASP A 352 10.71 -19.32 50.75
CA ASP A 352 9.63 -19.60 51.70
C ASP A 352 10.15 -19.99 53.09
N GLN A 353 11.24 -20.77 53.17
CA GLN A 353 11.89 -21.07 54.45
C GLN A 353 12.40 -19.79 55.13
N THR A 354 13.00 -18.89 54.36
CA THR A 354 13.48 -17.60 54.87
C THR A 354 12.32 -16.76 55.42
N LEU A 355 11.18 -16.72 54.71
CA LEU A 355 9.98 -16.03 55.16
C LEU A 355 9.36 -16.70 56.39
N ALA A 356 9.32 -18.04 56.45
CA ALA A 356 8.81 -18.79 57.58
C ALA A 356 9.63 -18.54 58.85
N SER A 357 10.96 -18.57 58.76
CA SER A 357 11.84 -18.22 59.87
C SER A 357 11.66 -16.76 60.33
N ALA A 358 11.45 -15.83 59.40
CA ALA A 358 11.16 -14.43 59.75
C ALA A 358 9.79 -14.28 60.45
N ASN A 359 8.76 -15.01 60.00
CA ASN A 359 7.44 -15.04 60.64
C ASN A 359 7.50 -15.64 62.05
N GLU A 360 8.28 -16.70 62.24
CA GLU A 360 8.48 -17.33 63.55
C GLU A 360 9.18 -16.37 64.51
N LEU A 361 10.22 -15.67 64.07
CA LEU A 361 10.89 -14.62 64.86
C LEU A 361 9.93 -13.52 65.30
N VAL A 362 9.01 -13.08 64.42
CA VAL A 362 7.97 -12.11 64.78
C VAL A 362 7.00 -12.70 65.81
N ALA A 363 6.58 -13.95 65.65
CA ALA A 363 5.67 -14.61 66.59
C ALA A 363 6.31 -14.79 67.97
N THR A 364 7.57 -15.21 68.02
CA THR A 364 8.34 -15.33 69.28
C THR A 364 8.53 -13.97 69.93
N ALA A 365 9.00 -12.96 69.19
CA ALA A 365 9.18 -11.60 69.73
C ALA A 365 7.86 -11.00 70.24
N THR A 366 6.73 -11.30 69.58
CA THR A 366 5.39 -10.89 70.04
C THR A 366 5.01 -11.59 71.34
N SER A 367 5.23 -12.90 71.43
CA SER A 367 4.96 -13.69 72.64
C SER A 367 5.83 -13.25 73.81
N ASP A 368 7.12 -13.01 73.57
CA ASP A 368 8.07 -12.54 74.59
C ASP A 368 7.70 -11.15 75.10
N LEU A 369 7.23 -10.27 74.20
CA LEU A 369 6.70 -8.96 74.57
C LEU A 369 5.45 -9.07 75.45
N GLU A 370 4.48 -9.92 75.12
CA GLU A 370 3.28 -10.12 75.93
C GLU A 370 3.58 -10.77 77.28
N ALA A 371 4.51 -11.74 77.32
CA ALA A 371 4.98 -12.34 78.57
C ALA A 371 5.73 -11.32 79.45
N ALA A 372 6.57 -10.46 78.85
CA ALA A 372 7.25 -9.38 79.56
C ALA A 372 6.26 -8.34 80.11
N LYS A 373 5.21 -7.99 79.34
CA LYS A 373 4.14 -7.10 79.80
C LYS A 373 3.34 -7.71 80.96
N GLN A 374 2.97 -8.99 80.88
CA GLN A 374 2.24 -9.67 81.95
C GLN A 374 3.10 -9.77 83.21
N ALA A 375 4.37 -10.15 83.09
CA ALA A 375 5.30 -10.20 84.21
C ALA A 375 5.52 -8.82 84.85
N ALA A 376 5.58 -7.74 84.04
CA ALA A 376 5.65 -6.38 84.54
C ALA A 376 4.35 -5.95 85.26
N GLN A 377 3.19 -6.40 84.79
CA GLN A 377 1.90 -6.16 85.45
C GLN A 377 1.76 -6.93 86.76
N ASP A 378 2.13 -8.21 86.79
CA ASP A 378 2.09 -9.05 87.98
C ASP A 378 3.08 -8.55 89.04
N ALA A 379 4.31 -8.19 88.64
CA ALA A 379 5.31 -7.60 89.54
C ALA A 379 4.86 -6.25 90.10
N LYS A 380 4.19 -5.42 89.27
CA LYS A 380 3.59 -4.17 89.73
C LYS A 380 2.45 -4.42 90.72
N ALA A 381 1.56 -5.36 90.44
CA ALA A 381 0.45 -5.71 91.33
C ALA A 381 0.95 -6.30 92.66
N ALA A 382 1.98 -7.15 92.62
CA ALA A 382 2.64 -7.68 93.81
C ALA A 382 3.34 -6.58 94.62
N ALA A 383 4.00 -5.61 93.98
CA ALA A 383 4.60 -4.47 94.66
C ALA A 383 3.54 -3.56 95.32
N GLU A 384 2.39 -3.35 94.67
CA GLU A 384 1.26 -2.62 95.24
C GLU A 384 0.63 -3.36 96.42
N GLN A 385 0.47 -4.69 96.33
CA GLN A 385 -0.11 -5.52 97.39
C GLN A 385 0.83 -5.68 98.60
N ALA A 386 2.14 -5.82 98.37
CA ALA A 386 3.17 -5.84 99.42
C ALA A 386 3.29 -4.48 100.14
N ALA A 387 3.01 -3.36 99.46
CA ALA A 387 2.98 -2.06 100.09
C ALA A 387 1.86 -1.94 101.16
N GLU A 388 0.69 -2.57 100.92
CA GLU A 388 -0.51 -2.49 101.76
C GLU A 388 -0.58 -3.53 102.90
N ASP A 389 0.23 -4.59 102.87
CA ASP A 389 0.27 -5.62 103.92
C ASP A 389 1.13 -5.19 105.13
N ALA A 390 0.59 -5.36 106.34
CA ALA A 390 1.16 -4.88 107.60
C ALA A 390 2.07 -5.91 108.30
N GLU A 391 2.12 -7.15 107.81
CA GLU A 391 2.97 -8.23 108.36
C GLU A 391 4.32 -8.41 107.64
N LEU A 392 4.54 -7.72 106.50
CA LEU A 392 5.77 -7.78 105.68
C LEU A 392 6.83 -6.73 106.10
N SER A 393 8.12 -7.09 106.00
CA SER A 393 9.24 -6.19 106.35
C SER A 393 9.56 -5.14 105.27
N ASP A 394 10.15 -4.01 105.66
CA ASP A 394 10.50 -2.92 104.73
C ASP A 394 11.47 -3.35 103.61
N GLU A 395 12.34 -4.34 103.89
CA GLU A 395 13.27 -4.90 102.91
C GLU A 395 12.51 -5.66 101.81
N GLU A 396 11.47 -6.42 102.18
CA GLU A 396 10.63 -7.18 101.24
C GLU A 396 9.81 -6.26 100.33
N LYS A 397 9.37 -5.09 100.83
CA LYS A 397 8.64 -4.09 100.04
C LYS A 397 9.51 -3.40 98.99
N LYS A 398 10.77 -3.07 99.32
CA LYS A 398 11.72 -2.47 98.37
C LYS A 398 12.09 -3.44 97.25
N GLN A 399 12.29 -4.71 97.60
CA GLN A 399 12.65 -5.74 96.63
C GLN A 399 11.57 -5.92 95.55
N ALA A 400 10.28 -5.83 95.94
CA ALA A 400 9.16 -5.89 94.99
C ALA A 400 9.12 -4.67 94.04
N ALA A 401 9.48 -3.47 94.49
CA ALA A 401 9.48 -2.27 93.66
C ALA A 401 10.62 -2.26 92.62
N ASP A 402 11.82 -2.67 93.01
CA ASP A 402 12.97 -2.76 92.10
C ASP A 402 12.76 -3.85 91.03
N GLU A 403 12.08 -4.95 91.39
CA GLU A 403 11.67 -5.98 90.43
C GLU A 403 10.70 -5.43 89.38
N ALA A 404 9.73 -4.59 89.77
CA ALA A 404 8.77 -4.00 88.83
C ALA A 404 9.42 -3.07 87.77
N VAL A 405 10.48 -2.32 88.13
CA VAL A 405 11.21 -1.46 87.19
C VAL A 405 12.03 -2.29 86.19
N ALA A 406 12.75 -3.30 86.68
CA ALA A 406 13.54 -4.18 85.82
C ALA A 406 12.66 -4.93 84.79
N LYS A 407 11.45 -5.33 85.18
CA LYS A 407 10.49 -5.96 84.25
C LYS A 407 9.95 -5.00 83.19
N ARG A 408 9.92 -3.69 83.46
CA ARG A 408 9.48 -2.69 82.48
C ARG A 408 10.54 -2.38 81.43
N GLU A 409 11.82 -2.32 81.79
CA GLU A 409 12.91 -2.18 80.80
C GLU A 409 13.00 -3.40 79.87
N ALA A 410 12.66 -4.60 80.38
CA ALA A 410 12.56 -5.80 79.55
C ALA A 410 11.44 -5.70 78.48
N VAL A 411 10.37 -4.95 78.74
CA VAL A 411 9.30 -4.71 77.75
C VAL A 411 9.79 -3.84 76.60
N ASP A 412 10.55 -2.78 76.88
CA ASP A 412 11.07 -1.88 75.84
C ASP A 412 12.11 -2.60 74.94
N GLN A 413 12.94 -3.47 75.53
CA GLN A 413 13.87 -4.31 74.77
C GLN A 413 13.13 -5.34 73.89
N ALA A 414 12.06 -5.95 74.41
CA ALA A 414 11.23 -6.87 73.63
C ALA A 414 10.50 -6.16 72.47
N GLN A 415 10.07 -4.90 72.65
CA GLN A 415 9.44 -4.12 71.57
C GLN A 415 10.43 -3.79 70.45
N ALA A 416 11.67 -3.38 70.76
CA ALA A 416 12.68 -3.12 69.75
C ALA A 416 13.05 -4.39 68.95
N ALA A 417 13.07 -5.55 69.60
CA ALA A 417 13.28 -6.83 68.94
C ALA A 417 12.12 -7.20 67.99
N LEU A 418 10.88 -6.88 68.35
CA LEU A 418 9.72 -7.08 67.49
C LEU A 418 9.78 -6.21 66.22
N ASP A 419 10.15 -4.93 66.35
CA ASP A 419 10.24 -4.02 65.20
C ASP A 419 11.32 -4.49 64.20
N GLN A 420 12.46 -4.98 64.70
CA GLN A 420 13.52 -5.56 63.86
C GLN A 420 13.08 -6.86 63.17
N ALA A 421 12.30 -7.70 63.87
CA ALA A 421 11.74 -8.92 63.30
C ALA A 421 10.72 -8.60 62.20
N GLN A 422 9.87 -7.59 62.39
CA GLN A 422 8.88 -7.14 61.40
C GLN A 422 9.54 -6.55 60.15
N ALA A 423 10.62 -5.78 60.28
CA ALA A 423 11.38 -5.28 59.13
C ALA A 423 12.01 -6.43 58.31
N SER A 424 12.53 -7.46 58.98
CA SER A 424 13.10 -8.64 58.33
C SER A 424 12.04 -9.48 57.61
N GLN A 425 10.84 -9.57 58.18
CA GLN A 425 9.67 -10.19 57.55
C GLN A 425 9.28 -9.46 56.26
N GLN A 426 9.21 -8.12 56.29
CA GLN A 426 8.81 -7.33 55.12
C GLN A 426 9.84 -7.40 53.98
N ALA A 427 11.14 -7.47 54.30
CA ALA A 427 12.20 -7.68 53.31
C ALA A 427 12.16 -9.07 52.65
N ALA A 428 11.70 -10.10 53.37
CA ALA A 428 11.59 -11.47 52.86
C ALA A 428 10.34 -11.73 52.00
N GLN A 429 9.27 -10.93 52.15
CA GLN A 429 8.00 -11.11 51.42
C GLN A 429 8.13 -10.88 49.89
N GLY A 430 8.93 -9.89 49.47
CA GLY A 430 9.13 -9.57 48.05
C GLY A 430 9.78 -10.72 47.26
N PRO A 431 10.97 -11.20 47.68
CA PRO A 431 11.64 -12.33 47.04
C PRO A 431 10.80 -13.62 47.01
N ALA A 432 10.06 -13.94 48.07
CA ALA A 432 9.17 -15.10 48.10
C ALA A 432 8.04 -15.00 47.05
N THR A 433 7.45 -13.81 46.88
CA THR A 433 6.40 -13.58 45.87
C THR A 433 6.96 -13.66 44.44
N ALA A 434 8.14 -13.09 44.20
CA ALA A 434 8.80 -13.16 42.90
C ALA A 434 9.24 -14.59 42.52
N ALA A 435 9.75 -15.36 43.48
CA ALA A 435 10.10 -16.76 43.28
C ALA A 435 8.86 -17.63 42.98
N ALA A 436 7.73 -17.35 43.63
CA ALA A 436 6.46 -18.03 43.36
C ALA A 436 5.94 -17.75 41.93
N GLN A 437 6.08 -16.51 41.43
CA GLN A 437 5.71 -16.15 40.06
C GLN A 437 6.62 -16.84 39.02
N LYS A 438 7.94 -16.84 39.24
CA LYS A 438 8.89 -17.56 38.37
C LYS A 438 8.59 -19.05 38.28
N LEU A 439 8.27 -19.69 39.41
CA LEU A 439 7.88 -21.11 39.42
C LEU A 439 6.60 -21.36 38.62
N ALA A 440 5.59 -20.50 38.75
CA ALA A 440 4.34 -20.62 37.99
C ALA A 440 4.55 -20.47 36.48
N GLU A 441 5.42 -19.54 36.05
CA GLU A 441 5.77 -19.36 34.64
C GLU A 441 6.57 -20.55 34.08
N ALA A 442 7.55 -21.06 34.84
CA ALA A 442 8.31 -22.24 34.46
C ALA A 442 7.42 -23.49 34.33
N GLN A 443 6.46 -23.67 35.26
CA GLN A 443 5.49 -24.78 35.22
C GLN A 443 4.59 -24.70 33.98
N LYS A 444 4.11 -23.50 33.63
CA LYS A 444 3.31 -23.28 32.42
C LYS A 444 4.09 -23.56 31.12
N ARG A 445 5.37 -23.18 31.06
CA ARG A 445 6.24 -23.51 29.92
C ARG A 445 6.47 -25.01 29.80
N LYS A 446 6.69 -25.70 30.91
CA LYS A 446 6.83 -27.17 30.94
C LYS A 446 5.56 -27.86 30.43
N GLU A 447 4.37 -27.45 30.88
CA GLU A 447 3.11 -28.02 30.39
C GLU A 447 2.95 -27.84 28.88
N SER A 448 3.30 -26.67 28.35
CA SER A 448 3.27 -26.42 26.90
C SER A 448 4.29 -27.27 26.14
N ALA A 449 5.50 -27.44 26.66
CA ALA A 449 6.55 -28.27 26.05
C ALA A 449 6.19 -29.76 26.08
N ASP A 450 5.60 -30.24 27.18
CA ASP A 450 5.12 -31.63 27.32
C ASP A 450 3.96 -31.92 26.35
N GLN A 451 3.05 -30.95 26.12
CA GLN A 451 1.99 -31.07 25.12
C GLN A 451 2.54 -31.11 23.68
N ALA A 452 3.54 -30.27 23.37
CA ALA A 452 4.20 -30.28 22.08
C ALA A 452 4.93 -31.62 21.81
N LEU A 453 5.60 -32.16 22.83
CA LEU A 453 6.24 -33.47 22.77
C LEU A 453 5.22 -34.61 22.58
N ALA A 454 4.08 -34.56 23.27
CA ALA A 454 3.01 -35.54 23.09
C ALA A 454 2.45 -35.52 21.66
N GLY A 455 2.21 -34.32 21.10
CA GLY A 455 1.79 -34.16 19.71
C GLY A 455 2.83 -34.66 18.70
N ALA A 456 4.12 -34.39 18.95
CA ALA A 456 5.21 -34.88 18.10
C ALA A 456 5.30 -36.42 18.13
N LYS A 457 5.16 -37.04 19.31
CA LYS A 457 5.13 -38.51 19.48
C LYS A 457 3.96 -39.17 18.74
N GLU A 458 2.79 -38.55 18.76
CA GLU A 458 1.62 -39.05 18.02
C GLU A 458 1.84 -38.97 16.50
N GLN A 459 2.44 -37.88 16.01
CA GLN A 459 2.81 -37.74 14.59
C GLN A 459 3.88 -38.76 14.17
N VAL A 460 4.88 -39.04 15.00
CA VAL A 460 5.88 -40.09 14.72
C VAL A 460 5.24 -41.47 14.74
N ALA A 461 4.31 -41.77 15.64
CA ALA A 461 3.59 -43.04 15.67
C ALA A 461 2.74 -43.23 14.38
N ALA A 462 2.06 -42.18 13.92
CA ALA A 462 1.32 -42.19 12.67
C ALA A 462 2.24 -42.38 11.45
N ALA A 463 3.35 -41.64 11.39
CA ALA A 463 4.34 -41.75 10.32
C ALA A 463 5.06 -43.12 10.32
N THR A 464 5.31 -43.70 11.50
CA THR A 464 5.90 -45.04 11.66
C THR A 464 4.97 -46.11 11.13
N THR A 465 3.67 -46.00 11.43
CA THR A 465 2.63 -46.91 10.92
C THR A 465 2.51 -46.81 9.39
N ALA A 466 2.54 -45.59 8.85
CA ALA A 466 2.51 -45.35 7.41
C ALA A 466 3.77 -45.90 6.70
N ASN A 467 4.96 -45.70 7.25
CA ASN A 467 6.21 -46.23 6.70
C ASN A 467 6.27 -47.77 6.81
N GLN A 468 5.80 -48.37 7.91
CA GLN A 468 5.71 -49.83 8.04
C GLN A 468 4.74 -50.43 7.01
N ALA A 469 3.59 -49.80 6.78
CA ALA A 469 2.64 -50.21 5.73
C ALA A 469 3.25 -50.09 4.32
N ALA A 470 4.04 -49.05 4.05
CA ALA A 470 4.75 -48.87 2.79
C ALA A 470 5.90 -49.89 2.60
N GLN A 471 6.64 -50.22 3.65
CA GLN A 471 7.73 -51.20 3.62
C GLN A 471 7.22 -52.65 3.51
N GLU A 472 6.08 -53.00 4.12
CA GLU A 472 5.44 -54.31 3.92
C GLU A 472 4.95 -54.47 2.47
N ALA A 473 4.33 -53.43 1.91
CA ALA A 473 3.91 -53.42 0.50
C ALA A 473 5.10 -53.54 -0.49
N ALA A 474 6.28 -53.06 -0.12
CA ALA A 474 7.51 -53.20 -0.90
C ALA A 474 8.16 -54.61 -0.77
N LYS A 475 8.08 -55.25 0.41
CA LYS A 475 8.61 -56.61 0.64
C LYS A 475 7.83 -57.69 -0.13
N GLU A 476 6.51 -57.52 -0.29
CA GLU A 476 5.69 -58.45 -1.09
C GLU A 476 6.10 -58.46 -2.59
N ILE A 477 6.60 -57.35 -3.13
CA ILE A 477 6.99 -57.22 -4.56
C ILE A 477 8.37 -57.85 -4.84
N ILE A 478 9.31 -57.77 -3.90
CA ILE A 478 10.63 -58.43 -4.03
C ILE A 478 10.48 -59.96 -3.95
N ALA A 479 9.54 -60.47 -3.13
CA ALA A 479 9.21 -61.90 -3.08
C ALA A 479 8.49 -62.41 -4.35
N LEU A 480 7.66 -61.59 -4.99
CA LEU A 480 6.94 -61.93 -6.23
C LEU A 480 7.84 -61.98 -7.48
N ASN A 481 8.87 -61.13 -7.57
CA ASN A 481 9.82 -61.12 -8.69
C ASN A 481 10.82 -62.29 -8.65
N ALA A 482 11.20 -62.76 -7.46
CA ALA A 482 12.04 -63.96 -7.30
C ALA A 482 11.28 -65.26 -7.63
N ALA A 483 9.98 -65.32 -7.32
CA ALA A 483 9.15 -66.49 -7.62
C ALA A 483 8.82 -66.65 -9.13
N SER A 484 8.74 -65.55 -9.88
CA SER A 484 8.43 -65.56 -11.32
C SER A 484 9.56 -66.09 -12.20
N LYS A 485 10.84 -65.84 -11.85
CA LYS A 485 11.99 -66.35 -12.63
C LYS A 485 12.27 -67.85 -12.42
N GLN A 486 11.81 -68.44 -11.32
CA GLN A 486 11.95 -69.88 -11.05
C GLN A 486 10.86 -70.72 -11.75
N THR A 487 9.68 -70.14 -12.05
CA THR A 487 8.55 -70.86 -12.68
C THR A 487 8.59 -70.91 -14.20
N GLU A 488 9.32 -69.99 -14.85
CA GLU A 488 9.48 -69.95 -16.32
C GLU A 488 10.48 -71.02 -16.83
N ALA A 489 11.42 -71.47 -15.98
CA ALA A 489 12.36 -72.54 -16.30
C ALA A 489 11.77 -73.96 -16.15
N ASP A 490 10.78 -74.15 -15.27
CA ASP A 490 10.19 -75.46 -14.94
C ASP A 490 9.00 -75.82 -15.87
N ALA A 491 8.36 -74.83 -16.50
CA ALA A 491 7.29 -75.02 -17.47
C ALA A 491 7.80 -75.45 -18.86
N ASN A 492 8.97 -74.97 -19.28
CA ASN A 492 9.56 -75.34 -20.58
C ASN A 492 10.15 -76.76 -20.63
N ALA A 493 10.47 -77.38 -19.49
CA ALA A 493 10.92 -78.77 -19.43
C ALA A 493 9.77 -79.80 -19.49
N LYS A 494 8.57 -79.44 -19.02
CA LYS A 494 7.39 -80.34 -18.95
C LYS A 494 6.52 -80.31 -20.22
N ARG A 495 6.63 -79.26 -21.05
CA ARG A 495 5.95 -79.15 -22.37
C ARG A 495 6.55 -80.07 -23.45
N LYS A 496 7.77 -80.59 -23.26
CA LYS A 496 8.45 -81.51 -24.20
C LYS A 496 8.02 -82.98 -24.05
N LEU A 497 7.61 -83.40 -22.86
CA LEU A 497 7.19 -84.79 -22.56
C LEU A 497 5.68 -85.03 -22.69
N ALA A 498 4.85 -83.98 -22.62
CA ALA A 498 3.40 -84.09 -22.77
C ALA A 498 2.93 -84.17 -24.24
N ASN A 499 3.70 -83.63 -25.18
CA ASN A 499 3.39 -83.66 -26.61
C ASN A 499 3.70 -85.00 -27.29
N GLU A 500 4.35 -85.95 -26.60
CA GLU A 500 4.65 -87.30 -27.12
C GLU A 500 3.61 -88.36 -26.69
N ALA A 501 2.74 -88.07 -25.72
CA ALA A 501 1.71 -89.00 -25.24
C ALA A 501 0.30 -88.71 -25.78
N LYS A 502 0.09 -87.58 -26.45
CA LYS A 502 -1.19 -87.16 -27.07
C LYS A 502 -1.39 -87.72 -28.49
N THR A 503 -0.45 -88.50 -29.02
CA THR A 503 -0.52 -89.07 -30.37
C THR A 503 -1.04 -90.51 -30.40
N ALA A 504 -1.94 -90.88 -29.49
CA ALA A 504 -2.59 -92.17 -29.52
C ALA A 504 -3.98 -92.10 -28.86
N LEU A 505 -5.02 -92.21 -29.69
CA LEU A 505 -6.44 -92.43 -29.37
C LEU A 505 -7.37 -91.20 -29.17
N ASP A 506 -7.40 -90.32 -30.17
CA ASP A 506 -8.65 -89.98 -30.87
C ASP A 506 -9.27 -91.30 -31.42
N PRO A 507 -10.59 -91.65 -31.34
CA PRO A 507 -11.69 -90.79 -31.79
C PRO A 507 -13.11 -91.26 -31.31
N ALA A 508 -13.47 -91.19 -30.02
CA ALA A 508 -14.83 -91.59 -29.58
C ALA A 508 -15.46 -90.75 -28.44
N ALA A 509 -14.71 -89.83 -27.83
CA ALA A 509 -15.24 -88.90 -26.82
C ALA A 509 -15.72 -87.56 -27.42
N ALA A 510 -15.39 -87.27 -28.69
CA ALA A 510 -15.58 -85.94 -29.29
C ALA A 510 -17.03 -85.61 -29.71
N ALA A 511 -17.91 -86.60 -29.87
CA ALA A 511 -19.27 -86.34 -30.40
C ALA A 511 -20.30 -85.98 -29.32
N LEU A 512 -20.13 -86.43 -28.06
CA LEU A 512 -21.13 -86.19 -27.00
C LEU A 512 -20.90 -84.88 -26.21
N GLU A 513 -19.66 -84.39 -26.19
CA GLU A 513 -19.27 -83.19 -25.44
C GLU A 513 -19.60 -81.87 -26.18
N GLN A 514 -19.61 -81.88 -27.53
CA GLN A 514 -19.97 -80.70 -28.32
C GLN A 514 -21.44 -80.28 -28.17
N ALA A 515 -22.37 -81.23 -27.99
CA ALA A 515 -23.81 -80.92 -27.86
C ALA A 515 -24.18 -80.38 -26.46
N ALA A 516 -23.52 -80.84 -25.39
CA ALA A 516 -23.79 -80.40 -24.03
C ALA A 516 -23.20 -79.01 -23.70
N VAL A 517 -22.10 -78.62 -24.35
CA VAL A 517 -21.46 -77.31 -24.15
C VAL A 517 -22.24 -76.17 -24.84
N GLN A 518 -22.89 -76.42 -25.98
CA GLN A 518 -23.67 -75.38 -26.68
C GLN A 518 -24.97 -75.00 -25.94
N ALA A 519 -25.71 -75.97 -25.39
CA ALA A 519 -26.96 -75.71 -24.65
C ALA A 519 -26.73 -74.97 -23.32
N ARG A 520 -25.63 -75.27 -22.60
CA ARG A 520 -25.32 -74.64 -21.30
C ARG A 520 -24.84 -73.20 -21.42
N ASN A 521 -24.14 -72.87 -22.51
CA ASN A 521 -23.67 -71.52 -22.81
C ASN A 521 -24.82 -70.59 -23.25
N ALA A 522 -25.81 -71.09 -23.98
CA ALA A 522 -26.98 -70.31 -24.40
C ALA A 522 -27.90 -69.92 -23.21
N ALA A 523 -28.12 -70.83 -22.25
CA ALA A 523 -28.94 -70.56 -21.06
C ALA A 523 -28.31 -69.56 -20.08
N GLN A 524 -26.98 -69.55 -19.94
CA GLN A 524 -26.28 -68.58 -19.10
C GLN A 524 -26.18 -67.18 -19.74
N ALA A 525 -26.16 -67.09 -21.07
CA ALA A 525 -26.18 -65.81 -21.78
C ALA A 525 -27.52 -65.07 -21.61
N LEU A 526 -28.65 -65.78 -21.70
CA LEU A 526 -29.99 -65.20 -21.55
C LEU A 526 -30.24 -64.61 -20.15
N ASN A 527 -29.87 -65.35 -19.10
CA ASN A 527 -30.08 -64.93 -17.71
C ASN A 527 -29.17 -63.73 -17.33
N ARG A 528 -27.98 -63.61 -17.93
CA ARG A 528 -27.11 -62.43 -17.76
C ARG A 528 -27.65 -61.20 -18.50
N ALA A 529 -28.27 -61.38 -19.66
CA ALA A 529 -28.87 -60.31 -20.44
C ALA A 529 -30.15 -59.75 -19.77
N GLU A 530 -31.01 -60.62 -19.22
CA GLU A 530 -32.22 -60.21 -18.50
C GLU A 530 -31.90 -59.41 -17.21
N ASN A 531 -30.92 -59.86 -16.43
CA ASN A 531 -30.49 -59.14 -15.22
C ASN A 531 -29.81 -57.79 -15.54
N ARG A 532 -29.09 -57.68 -16.66
CA ARG A 532 -28.53 -56.40 -17.13
C ARG A 532 -29.62 -55.43 -17.56
N LYS A 533 -30.65 -55.88 -18.29
CA LYS A 533 -31.77 -55.02 -18.71
C LYS A 533 -32.47 -54.40 -17.50
N LYS A 534 -32.82 -55.22 -16.50
CA LYS A 534 -33.50 -54.76 -15.27
C LYS A 534 -32.66 -53.74 -14.48
N SER A 535 -31.36 -54.00 -14.33
CA SER A 535 -30.43 -53.07 -13.66
C SER A 535 -30.29 -51.74 -14.41
N THR A 536 -30.33 -51.75 -15.74
CA THR A 536 -30.15 -50.54 -16.56
C THR A 536 -31.42 -49.68 -16.56
N GLU A 537 -32.60 -50.31 -16.51
CA GLU A 537 -33.91 -49.64 -16.41
C GLU A 537 -34.09 -48.96 -15.03
N GLU A 538 -33.71 -49.62 -13.94
CA GLU A 538 -33.73 -49.03 -12.58
C GLU A 538 -32.74 -47.86 -12.43
N ALA A 539 -31.55 -47.97 -13.03
CA ALA A 539 -30.57 -46.89 -13.06
C ALA A 539 -31.07 -45.67 -13.86
N LEU A 540 -31.75 -45.88 -14.98
CA LEU A 540 -32.33 -44.82 -15.79
C LEU A 540 -33.44 -44.07 -15.05
N GLU A 541 -34.26 -44.76 -14.26
CA GLU A 541 -35.34 -44.15 -13.48
C GLU A 541 -34.81 -43.31 -12.31
N ASN A 542 -33.76 -43.78 -11.62
CA ASN A 542 -33.06 -42.98 -10.61
C ASN A 542 -32.37 -41.74 -11.21
N LEU A 543 -31.85 -41.84 -12.44
CA LEU A 543 -31.25 -40.71 -13.14
C LEU A 543 -32.30 -39.64 -13.50
N LYS A 544 -33.51 -40.05 -13.93
CA LYS A 544 -34.61 -39.12 -14.21
C LYS A 544 -35.04 -38.33 -12.96
N LYS A 545 -35.12 -38.97 -11.80
CA LYS A 545 -35.45 -38.31 -10.52
C LYS A 545 -34.40 -37.28 -10.11
N ARG A 546 -33.11 -37.59 -10.30
CA ARG A 546 -32.01 -36.65 -10.01
C ARG A 546 -31.99 -35.45 -10.96
N ILE A 547 -32.34 -35.66 -12.23
CA ILE A 547 -32.47 -34.58 -13.22
C ILE A 547 -33.63 -33.64 -12.88
N ALA A 548 -34.77 -34.19 -12.41
CA ALA A 548 -35.89 -33.38 -11.97
C ALA A 548 -35.54 -32.51 -10.74
N ALA A 549 -34.89 -33.09 -9.73
CA ALA A 549 -34.45 -32.35 -8.55
C ALA A 549 -33.37 -31.28 -8.86
N ALA A 550 -32.45 -31.57 -9.77
CA ALA A 550 -31.43 -30.60 -10.19
C ALA A 550 -32.03 -29.42 -10.98
N LYS A 551 -33.10 -29.65 -11.74
CA LYS A 551 -33.81 -28.60 -12.48
C LYS A 551 -34.56 -27.66 -11.51
N GLU A 552 -35.20 -28.22 -10.49
CA GLU A 552 -35.90 -27.46 -9.46
C GLU A 552 -34.94 -26.59 -8.62
N SER A 553 -33.74 -27.11 -8.28
CA SER A 553 -32.69 -26.33 -7.61
C SER A 553 -32.18 -25.17 -8.47
N HIS A 554 -31.91 -25.42 -9.76
CA HIS A 554 -31.44 -24.37 -10.67
C HIS A 554 -32.47 -23.24 -10.84
N GLU A 555 -33.76 -23.59 -11.03
CA GLU A 555 -34.83 -22.59 -11.14
C GLU A 555 -35.04 -21.79 -9.84
N ALA A 556 -34.87 -22.42 -8.67
CA ALA A 556 -34.96 -21.74 -7.38
C ALA A 556 -33.76 -20.80 -7.12
N ASP A 557 -32.54 -21.23 -7.43
CA ASP A 557 -31.32 -20.43 -7.26
C ASP A 557 -31.30 -19.22 -8.22
N GLU A 558 -31.80 -19.39 -9.45
CA GLU A 558 -31.93 -18.31 -10.44
C GLU A 558 -32.99 -17.27 -10.02
N GLN A 559 -34.13 -17.72 -9.47
CA GLN A 559 -35.15 -16.82 -8.93
C GLN A 559 -34.66 -16.07 -7.69
N ALA A 560 -33.89 -16.72 -6.82
CA ALA A 560 -33.27 -16.06 -5.67
C ALA A 560 -32.22 -15.03 -6.08
N ALA A 561 -31.43 -15.31 -7.13
CA ALA A 561 -30.47 -14.35 -7.70
C ALA A 561 -31.18 -13.12 -8.27
N GLN A 562 -32.28 -13.30 -9.01
CA GLN A 562 -33.07 -12.19 -9.55
C GLN A 562 -33.72 -11.34 -8.45
N GLN A 563 -34.16 -11.95 -7.34
CA GLN A 563 -34.70 -11.22 -6.19
C GLN A 563 -33.63 -10.42 -5.44
N ALA A 564 -32.42 -10.96 -5.29
CA ALA A 564 -31.30 -10.27 -4.67
C ALA A 564 -30.82 -9.07 -5.53
N GLU A 565 -30.80 -9.23 -6.85
CA GLU A 565 -30.45 -8.16 -7.81
C GLU A 565 -31.53 -7.07 -7.83
N ALA A 566 -32.82 -7.44 -7.79
CA ALA A 566 -33.93 -6.49 -7.67
C ALA A 566 -33.93 -5.71 -6.34
N ALA A 567 -33.34 -6.25 -5.28
CA ALA A 567 -33.18 -5.57 -3.99
C ALA A 567 -31.99 -4.59 -3.97
N ALA A 568 -30.99 -4.77 -4.85
CA ALA A 568 -29.83 -3.88 -4.96
C ALA A 568 -30.17 -2.55 -5.67
N VAL A 569 -31.07 -2.59 -6.67
CA VAL A 569 -31.50 -1.41 -7.44
C VAL A 569 -32.06 -0.27 -6.56
N PRO A 570 -33.01 -0.49 -5.63
CA PRO A 570 -33.51 0.58 -4.77
C PRO A 570 -32.45 1.12 -3.80
N LEU A 571 -31.52 0.29 -3.33
CA LEU A 571 -30.40 0.71 -2.48
C LEU A 571 -29.41 1.61 -3.25
N GLN A 572 -29.14 1.30 -4.52
CA GLN A 572 -28.32 2.13 -5.40
C GLN A 572 -29.01 3.46 -5.73
N GLU A 573 -30.33 3.46 -5.95
CA GLU A 573 -31.09 4.70 -6.14
C GLU A 573 -31.11 5.57 -4.88
N GLU A 574 -31.19 4.96 -3.69
CA GLU A 574 -31.14 5.66 -2.41
C GLU A 574 -29.73 6.16 -2.07
N ALA A 575 -28.68 5.39 -2.41
CA ALA A 575 -27.29 5.83 -2.35
C ALA A 575 -27.04 7.01 -3.30
N ALA A 576 -27.57 6.97 -4.53
CA ALA A 576 -27.47 8.08 -5.48
C ALA A 576 -28.19 9.35 -5.00
N LYS A 577 -29.38 9.22 -4.39
CA LYS A 577 -30.08 10.35 -3.74
C LYS A 577 -29.29 10.92 -2.56
N THR A 578 -28.69 10.05 -1.75
CA THR A 578 -27.87 10.46 -0.60
C THR A 578 -26.57 11.12 -1.05
N ARG A 579 -25.95 10.65 -2.13
CA ARG A 579 -24.80 11.31 -2.79
C ARG A 579 -25.18 12.68 -3.35
N ALA A 580 -26.34 12.82 -3.99
CA ALA A 580 -26.84 14.12 -4.44
C ALA A 580 -27.06 15.11 -3.29
N ALA A 581 -27.54 14.62 -2.13
CA ALA A 581 -27.65 15.42 -0.91
C ALA A 581 -26.28 15.79 -0.33
N TYR A 582 -25.30 14.89 -0.39
CA TYR A 582 -23.89 15.18 -0.08
C TYR A 582 -23.32 16.27 -1.01
N THR A 583 -23.52 16.17 -2.32
CA THR A 583 -23.01 17.17 -3.28
C THR A 583 -23.66 18.54 -3.04
N ALA A 584 -24.95 18.59 -2.72
CA ALA A 584 -25.66 19.83 -2.37
C ALA A 584 -25.17 20.42 -1.02
N ALA A 585 -24.89 19.59 -0.03
CA ALA A 585 -24.33 20.01 1.26
C ALA A 585 -22.88 20.50 1.11
N MET A 586 -22.07 19.84 0.28
CA MET A 586 -20.72 20.27 -0.07
C MET A 586 -20.72 21.60 -0.83
N ALA A 587 -21.60 21.76 -1.83
CA ALA A 587 -21.74 23.04 -2.54
C ALA A 587 -22.14 24.18 -1.59
N THR A 588 -23.00 23.89 -0.60
CA THR A 588 -23.36 24.85 0.46
C THR A 588 -22.16 25.15 1.37
N ALA A 589 -21.40 24.12 1.78
CA ALA A 589 -20.21 24.27 2.60
C ALA A 589 -19.12 25.08 1.86
N ASP A 590 -18.92 24.84 0.57
CA ASP A 590 -17.99 25.56 -0.29
C ASP A 590 -18.41 27.02 -0.47
N GLU A 591 -19.70 27.30 -0.71
CA GLU A 591 -20.24 28.66 -0.73
C GLU A 591 -19.98 29.39 0.61
N LYS A 592 -20.22 28.73 1.76
CA LYS A 592 -19.94 29.33 3.08
C LYS A 592 -18.45 29.46 3.37
N ARG A 593 -17.61 28.57 2.83
CA ARG A 593 -16.15 28.63 2.94
C ARG A 593 -15.56 29.76 2.09
N VAL A 594 -16.09 30.01 0.90
CA VAL A 594 -15.75 31.17 0.08
C VAL A 594 -16.12 32.47 0.83
N LEU A 595 -17.30 32.52 1.44
CA LEU A 595 -17.70 33.68 2.26
C LEU A 595 -16.80 33.85 3.50
N ALA A 596 -16.44 32.76 4.19
CA ALA A 596 -15.51 32.80 5.31
C ALA A 596 -14.09 33.21 4.87
N GLN A 597 -13.63 32.77 3.70
CA GLN A 597 -12.36 33.18 3.11
C GLN A 597 -12.36 34.65 2.68
N GLN A 598 -13.46 35.16 2.13
CA GLN A 598 -13.63 36.57 1.80
C GLN A 598 -13.64 37.44 3.06
N ALA A 599 -14.37 37.04 4.11
CA ALA A 599 -14.37 37.72 5.41
C ALA A 599 -12.99 37.66 6.09
N LYS A 600 -12.31 36.51 6.02
CA LYS A 600 -10.92 36.33 6.48
C LYS A 600 -9.94 37.18 5.70
N ALA A 601 -10.07 37.27 4.37
CA ALA A 601 -9.23 38.11 3.53
C ALA A 601 -9.46 39.60 3.82
N ALA A 602 -10.70 40.02 4.08
CA ALA A 602 -11.01 41.38 4.51
C ALA A 602 -10.44 41.67 5.92
N LEU A 603 -10.59 40.74 6.86
CA LEU A 603 -10.00 40.81 8.20
C LEU A 603 -8.46 40.82 8.14
N TYR A 604 -7.86 40.01 7.28
CA TYR A 604 -6.41 39.93 7.11
C TYR A 604 -5.85 41.11 6.34
N ARG A 605 -6.59 41.73 5.41
CA ARG A 605 -6.23 43.05 4.87
C ARG A 605 -6.28 44.13 5.93
N LEU A 606 -7.25 44.08 6.84
CA LEU A 606 -7.37 44.98 7.98
C LEU A 606 -6.23 44.76 9.01
N VAL A 607 -5.83 43.51 9.25
CA VAL A 607 -4.70 43.16 10.14
C VAL A 607 -3.34 43.42 9.48
N ALA A 608 -3.17 43.13 8.20
CA ALA A 608 -1.97 43.44 7.42
C ALA A 608 -1.77 44.96 7.25
N SER A 609 -2.85 45.75 7.32
CA SER A 609 -2.74 47.21 7.41
C SER A 609 -2.19 47.71 8.76
N ARG A 610 -2.06 46.83 9.78
CA ARG A 610 -1.59 47.18 11.13
C ARG A 610 -0.10 46.97 11.39
N GLN A 611 0.63 46.19 10.60
CA GLN A 611 2.07 45.97 10.77
C GLN A 611 2.59 45.20 9.55
N ILE A 612 3.81 45.49 9.09
CA ILE A 612 4.51 44.94 7.90
C ILE A 612 4.25 45.67 6.55
N PRO A 613 4.58 46.97 6.41
CA PRO A 613 4.91 47.52 5.09
C PRO A 613 6.42 47.57 4.77
N THR A 614 7.32 47.19 5.69
CA THR A 614 8.76 47.52 5.56
C THR A 614 9.71 46.34 5.31
N VAL A 615 9.29 45.08 5.47
CA VAL A 615 10.19 43.91 5.34
C VAL A 615 10.01 43.15 4.02
N MET A 616 8.77 43.03 3.53
CA MET A 616 8.45 42.20 2.34
C MET A 616 8.46 42.96 1.03
N GLU A 617 8.28 44.28 1.07
CA GLU A 617 8.12 45.13 -0.10
C GLU A 617 9.09 46.31 -0.07
N ILE A 618 9.41 46.84 -1.25
CA ILE A 618 10.04 48.16 -1.39
C ILE A 618 9.01 49.17 -1.88
N SER A 619 9.19 50.44 -1.53
CA SER A 619 8.27 51.52 -1.92
C SER A 619 8.47 52.01 -3.36
N ASP A 620 9.48 51.50 -4.07
CA ASP A 620 9.78 51.91 -5.43
C ASP A 620 8.71 51.40 -6.41
N PRO A 621 8.26 52.24 -7.36
CA PRO A 621 7.32 51.81 -8.36
C PRO A 621 7.98 50.82 -9.34
N PRO A 622 7.27 49.75 -9.75
CA PRO A 622 7.74 48.84 -10.79
C PRO A 622 8.07 49.57 -12.09
N LYS A 623 9.21 49.23 -12.70
CA LYS A 623 9.64 49.76 -14.01
C LYS A 623 9.98 48.60 -14.93
N PRO A 624 9.65 48.66 -16.22
CA PRO A 624 10.04 47.61 -17.15
C PRO A 624 11.55 47.56 -17.32
N THR A 625 12.13 46.37 -17.20
CA THR A 625 13.55 46.09 -17.42
C THR A 625 13.80 45.31 -18.70
N ASN A 626 12.83 44.50 -19.12
CA ASN A 626 12.86 43.75 -20.37
C ASN A 626 11.45 43.73 -21.02
N ARG A 627 11.34 43.05 -22.17
CA ARG A 627 10.10 42.99 -22.95
C ARG A 627 8.96 42.23 -22.25
N ILE A 628 9.25 41.26 -21.38
CA ILE A 628 8.23 40.61 -20.53
C ILE A 628 7.49 41.69 -19.72
N ASP A 629 8.25 42.57 -19.08
CA ASP A 629 7.70 43.60 -18.22
C ASP A 629 6.86 44.61 -19.01
N GLU A 630 7.28 44.96 -20.22
CA GLU A 630 6.51 45.87 -21.09
C GLU A 630 5.13 45.29 -21.39
N ILE A 631 5.05 44.00 -21.74
CA ILE A 631 3.80 43.31 -22.08
C ILE A 631 2.92 43.17 -20.83
N VAL A 632 3.47 42.72 -19.70
CA VAL A 632 2.71 42.50 -18.46
C VAL A 632 2.23 43.83 -17.87
N LEU A 633 3.10 44.84 -17.76
CA LEU A 633 2.73 46.14 -17.20
C LEU A 633 1.72 46.89 -18.09
N ALA A 634 1.81 46.75 -19.42
CA ALA A 634 0.79 47.28 -20.32
C ALA A 634 -0.58 46.67 -20.01
N ARG A 635 -0.65 45.35 -19.84
CA ARG A 635 -1.88 44.65 -19.50
C ARG A 635 -2.43 45.05 -18.13
N LEU A 636 -1.57 45.16 -17.12
CA LEU A 636 -1.98 45.60 -15.78
C LEU A 636 -2.47 47.06 -15.77
N ALA A 637 -1.88 47.92 -16.60
CA ALA A 637 -2.32 49.31 -16.73
C ALA A 637 -3.72 49.41 -17.35
N GLU A 638 -4.09 48.54 -18.30
CA GLU A 638 -5.46 48.46 -18.84
C GLU A 638 -6.50 48.09 -17.77
N LEU A 639 -6.07 47.32 -16.76
CA LEU A 639 -6.92 46.85 -15.66
C LEU A 639 -6.92 47.79 -14.44
N ASP A 640 -6.20 48.92 -14.50
CA ASP A 640 -5.98 49.85 -13.38
C ASP A 640 -5.35 49.16 -12.14
N ILE A 641 -4.48 48.17 -12.37
CA ILE A 641 -3.80 47.44 -11.30
C ILE A 641 -2.36 47.93 -11.18
N GLN A 642 -1.99 48.36 -9.97
CA GLN A 642 -0.63 48.81 -9.66
C GLN A 642 0.09 47.74 -8.80
N PRO A 643 1.03 46.99 -9.38
CA PRO A 643 1.81 46.01 -8.63
C PRO A 643 2.79 46.69 -7.67
N ALA A 644 3.25 45.94 -6.67
CA ALA A 644 4.33 46.34 -5.76
C ALA A 644 5.55 45.44 -5.96
N LEU A 645 6.75 45.94 -5.66
CA LEU A 645 7.98 45.15 -5.75
C LEU A 645 8.32 44.47 -4.43
N CYS A 646 8.90 43.27 -4.51
CA CYS A 646 9.41 42.55 -3.36
C CYS A 646 10.75 43.15 -2.86
N SER A 647 11.02 42.99 -1.57
CA SER A 647 12.28 43.39 -0.96
C SER A 647 13.45 42.51 -1.40
N ASP A 648 14.68 42.98 -1.17
CA ASP A 648 15.87 42.19 -1.49
C ASP A 648 15.94 40.89 -0.70
N ALA A 649 15.44 40.88 0.54
CA ALA A 649 15.31 39.68 1.35
C ALA A 649 14.37 38.65 0.72
N VAL A 650 13.24 39.11 0.20
CA VAL A 650 12.32 38.25 -0.54
C VAL A 650 12.97 37.76 -1.82
N PHE A 651 13.59 38.65 -2.60
CA PHE A 651 14.20 38.31 -3.88
C PHE A 651 15.29 37.25 -3.75
N ILE A 652 16.27 37.42 -2.84
CA ILE A 652 17.36 36.44 -2.70
C ILE A 652 16.83 35.07 -2.31
N ARG A 653 15.90 35.01 -1.35
CA ARG A 653 15.30 33.75 -0.91
C ARG A 653 14.56 33.08 -2.06
N ARG A 654 13.70 33.82 -2.75
CA ARG A 654 12.90 33.33 -3.88
C ARG A 654 13.78 32.83 -5.03
N ALA A 655 14.78 33.60 -5.42
CA ALA A 655 15.70 33.22 -6.51
C ALA A 655 16.49 31.95 -6.18
N TYR A 656 16.96 31.80 -4.93
CA TYR A 656 17.65 30.60 -4.46
C TYR A 656 16.76 29.35 -4.50
N LEU A 657 15.52 29.48 -4.05
CA LEU A 657 14.53 28.39 -4.08
C LEU A 657 14.15 28.00 -5.51
N ASP A 658 13.93 28.97 -6.40
CA ASP A 658 13.44 28.70 -7.76
C ASP A 658 14.53 28.26 -8.74
N LEU A 659 15.77 28.72 -8.56
CA LEU A 659 16.85 28.38 -9.47
C LEU A 659 17.58 27.11 -9.05
N ILE A 660 17.76 26.88 -7.75
CA ILE A 660 18.60 25.79 -7.24
C ILE A 660 17.96 24.95 -6.12
N GLY A 661 16.71 25.23 -5.72
CA GLY A 661 15.99 24.42 -4.73
C GLY A 661 16.61 24.43 -3.33
N LYS A 662 17.31 25.50 -2.94
CA LYS A 662 17.99 25.61 -1.63
C LYS A 662 17.75 26.96 -0.98
N LEU A 663 18.02 27.06 0.33
CA LEU A 663 18.12 28.34 1.01
C LEU A 663 19.48 29.00 0.75
N PRO A 664 19.55 30.34 0.68
CA PRO A 664 20.84 31.03 0.64
C PRO A 664 21.60 30.78 1.96
N PRO A 665 22.91 30.46 1.89
CA PRO A 665 23.75 30.47 3.07
C PRO A 665 23.69 31.84 3.76
N ALA A 666 23.73 31.88 5.10
CA ALA A 666 23.57 33.12 5.87
C ALA A 666 24.58 34.21 5.48
N ASP A 667 25.82 33.84 5.15
CA ASP A 667 26.86 34.78 4.72
C ASP A 667 26.58 35.37 3.33
N GLU A 668 26.05 34.56 2.41
CA GLU A 668 25.63 35.03 1.08
C GLU A 668 24.39 35.92 1.16
N ALA A 669 23.42 35.56 2.01
CA ALA A 669 22.25 36.38 2.29
C ALA A 669 22.66 37.75 2.85
N ARG A 670 23.52 37.76 3.88
CA ARG A 670 24.08 38.99 4.46
C ARG A 670 24.78 39.84 3.40
N ALA A 671 25.70 39.25 2.64
CA ALA A 671 26.48 39.97 1.64
C ALA A 671 25.57 40.63 0.59
N PHE A 672 24.55 39.90 0.10
CA PHE A 672 23.60 40.42 -0.87
C PHE A 672 22.70 41.55 -0.32
N LEU A 673 22.25 41.40 0.93
CA LEU A 673 21.41 42.41 1.59
C LEU A 673 22.18 43.70 1.90
N GLN A 674 23.50 43.60 2.08
CA GLN A 674 24.39 44.74 2.34
C GLN A 674 25.01 45.33 1.07
N ASP A 675 24.79 44.69 -0.09
CA ASP A 675 25.28 45.17 -1.37
C ASP A 675 24.35 46.27 -1.91
N ASP A 676 24.91 47.43 -2.22
CA ASP A 676 24.17 48.58 -2.78
C ASP A 676 24.21 48.62 -4.32
N ASP A 677 24.83 47.63 -4.99
CA ASP A 677 24.87 47.56 -6.45
C ASP A 677 23.45 47.37 -7.04
N PRO A 678 22.94 48.30 -7.86
CA PRO A 678 21.65 48.12 -8.52
C PRO A 678 21.58 46.90 -9.44
N GLY A 679 22.72 46.37 -9.91
CA GLY A 679 22.82 45.17 -10.74
C GLY A 679 22.85 43.85 -9.97
N LYS A 680 22.87 43.87 -8.62
CA LYS A 680 23.09 42.67 -7.80
C LYS A 680 22.07 41.55 -8.03
N ARG A 681 20.81 41.89 -8.33
CA ARG A 681 19.73 40.91 -8.57
C ARG A 681 20.01 40.08 -9.82
N ALA A 682 20.37 40.73 -10.93
CA ALA A 682 20.74 40.04 -12.17
C ALA A 682 22.03 39.22 -12.01
N ALA A 683 23.04 39.80 -11.34
CA ALA A 683 24.30 39.09 -11.07
C ALA A 683 24.11 37.86 -10.17
N LEU A 684 23.14 37.89 -9.25
CA LEU A 684 22.76 36.72 -8.45
C LEU A 684 22.16 35.62 -9.32
N VAL A 685 21.20 35.95 -10.20
CA VAL A 685 20.57 34.98 -11.12
C VAL A 685 21.61 34.31 -12.00
N ASP A 686 22.52 35.08 -12.59
CA ASP A 686 23.60 34.57 -13.43
C ASP A 686 24.48 33.57 -12.66
N ARG A 687 24.86 33.92 -11.42
CA ARG A 687 25.66 33.05 -10.56
C ARG A 687 24.95 31.76 -10.19
N LEU A 688 23.64 31.81 -9.93
CA LEU A 688 22.83 30.64 -9.55
C LEU A 688 22.60 29.69 -10.73
N LEU A 689 22.43 30.20 -11.96
CA LEU A 689 22.30 29.37 -13.16
C LEU A 689 23.58 28.59 -13.51
N ASP A 690 24.73 29.04 -13.03
CA ASP A 690 26.04 28.40 -13.26
C ASP A 690 26.43 27.38 -12.18
N ARG A 691 25.65 27.29 -11.09
CA ARG A 691 25.87 26.32 -10.02
C ARG A 691 25.45 24.92 -10.43
N SER A 692 26.13 23.89 -9.89
CA SER A 692 25.73 22.50 -10.13
C SER A 692 24.36 22.18 -9.54
N GLU A 693 23.99 22.84 -8.44
CA GLU A 693 22.68 22.65 -7.80
C GLU A 693 21.50 23.07 -8.70
N HIS A 694 21.74 23.96 -9.67
CA HIS A 694 20.74 24.23 -10.71
C HIS A 694 20.44 22.97 -11.54
N ALA A 695 21.45 22.16 -11.85
CA ALA A 695 21.22 20.91 -12.57
C ALA A 695 20.46 19.89 -11.70
N ASP A 696 20.75 19.81 -10.41
CA ASP A 696 20.02 18.93 -9.46
C ASP A 696 18.52 19.28 -9.42
N TYR A 697 18.21 20.55 -9.12
CA TYR A 697 16.83 21.00 -8.98
C TYR A 697 16.04 20.87 -10.29
N TRP A 698 16.62 21.26 -11.42
CA TRP A 698 15.92 21.20 -12.69
C TRP A 698 15.83 19.78 -13.26
N ALA A 699 16.78 18.89 -12.94
CA ALA A 699 16.66 17.47 -13.26
C ALA A 699 15.49 16.85 -12.49
N MET A 700 15.28 17.24 -11.23
CA MET A 700 14.09 16.83 -10.46
C MET A 700 12.80 17.27 -11.17
N ARG A 701 12.70 18.54 -11.61
CA ARG A 701 11.51 19.04 -12.33
C ARG A 701 11.24 18.25 -13.61
N TRP A 702 12.29 17.99 -14.39
CA TRP A 702 12.19 17.18 -15.60
C TRP A 702 11.85 15.72 -15.32
N SER A 703 12.32 15.17 -14.20
CA SER A 703 12.04 13.79 -13.81
C SER A 703 10.56 13.55 -13.55
N ASP A 704 9.84 14.55 -13.05
CA ASP A 704 8.39 14.48 -12.85
C ASP A 704 7.66 14.36 -14.20
N ILE A 705 8.03 15.18 -15.19
CA ILE A 705 7.44 15.15 -16.54
C ILE A 705 7.82 13.88 -17.31
N LEU A 706 9.07 13.44 -17.15
CA LEU A 706 9.65 12.31 -17.87
C LEU A 706 9.48 10.97 -17.16
N ARG A 707 8.69 10.93 -16.09
CA ARG A 707 8.22 9.71 -15.40
C ARG A 707 9.36 8.82 -14.90
N ILE A 708 10.39 9.42 -14.31
CA ILE A 708 11.55 8.65 -13.83
C ILE A 708 11.20 7.94 -12.52
N LYS A 709 10.77 6.69 -12.64
CA LYS A 709 10.35 5.82 -11.54
C LYS A 709 10.69 4.35 -11.81
N ALA A 710 11.25 3.67 -10.80
CA ALA A 710 11.33 2.21 -10.80
C ALA A 710 10.07 1.60 -10.15
N GLU A 711 9.33 0.73 -10.83
CA GLU A 711 8.02 0.26 -10.32
C GLU A 711 7.74 -1.21 -10.63
N PHE A 712 7.23 -2.02 -9.70
CA PHE A 712 6.94 -3.44 -9.96
C PHE A 712 5.45 -3.71 -10.22
N PRO A 713 5.08 -4.53 -11.24
CA PRO A 713 5.93 -5.26 -12.20
C PRO A 713 6.56 -4.35 -13.29
N VAL A 714 7.91 -4.33 -13.38
CA VAL A 714 8.72 -3.22 -13.96
C VAL A 714 9.15 -3.36 -15.42
N THR A 715 8.96 -2.28 -16.21
CA THR A 715 9.67 -1.93 -17.47
C THR A 715 10.93 -1.06 -17.25
N LEU A 716 10.90 -0.04 -16.37
CA LEU A 716 12.06 0.82 -16.06
C LEU A 716 12.80 0.43 -14.75
N TRP A 717 13.88 -0.34 -14.83
CA TRP A 717 14.64 -0.79 -13.66
C TRP A 717 15.53 0.32 -13.02
N PRO A 718 15.97 0.21 -11.76
CA PRO A 718 16.76 1.26 -11.09
C PRO A 718 18.01 1.69 -11.85
N ASN A 719 18.75 0.76 -12.47
CA ASN A 719 19.89 1.10 -13.33
C ASN A 719 19.47 1.98 -14.53
N ALA A 720 18.32 1.67 -15.12
CA ALA A 720 17.75 2.42 -16.23
C ALA A 720 17.24 3.80 -15.77
N ALA A 721 16.55 3.88 -14.63
CA ALA A 721 16.12 5.13 -14.02
C ALA A 721 17.31 6.05 -13.67
N GLN A 722 18.39 5.49 -13.13
CA GLN A 722 19.63 6.23 -12.85
C GLN A 722 20.31 6.70 -14.13
N ALA A 723 20.44 5.84 -15.15
CA ALA A 723 21.01 6.23 -16.44
C ALA A 723 20.18 7.35 -17.11
N TYR A 724 18.86 7.28 -16.98
CA TYR A 724 17.94 8.27 -17.51
C TYR A 724 18.07 9.61 -16.79
N HIS A 725 17.96 9.62 -15.46
CA HIS A 725 18.15 10.81 -14.63
C HIS A 725 19.51 11.44 -14.86
N ARG A 726 20.58 10.64 -14.91
CA ARG A 726 21.94 11.12 -15.15
C ARG A 726 22.06 11.84 -16.49
N TRP A 727 21.49 11.29 -17.56
CA TRP A 727 21.51 11.96 -18.87
C TRP A 727 20.73 13.29 -18.85
N ILE A 728 19.60 13.36 -18.14
CA ILE A 728 18.84 14.62 -17.98
C ILE A 728 19.68 15.65 -17.23
N TRP A 729 20.24 15.24 -16.09
CA TRP A 729 21.11 16.09 -15.29
C TRP A 729 22.31 16.61 -16.11
N GLU A 730 22.99 15.74 -16.85
CA GLU A 730 24.12 16.12 -17.70
C GLU A 730 23.69 17.07 -18.82
N SER A 731 22.51 16.86 -19.41
CA SER A 731 21.95 17.73 -20.45
C SER A 731 21.66 19.14 -19.91
N ILE A 732 21.14 19.25 -18.69
CA ILE A 732 20.88 20.55 -18.05
C ILE A 732 22.18 21.23 -17.64
N ALA A 733 23.11 20.47 -17.04
CA ALA A 733 24.42 20.98 -16.61
C ALA A 733 25.22 21.57 -17.78
N GLN A 734 25.16 20.92 -18.95
CA GLN A 734 25.84 21.33 -20.17
C GLN A 734 25.07 22.40 -20.98
N ASN A 735 23.88 22.81 -20.51
CA ASN A 735 22.97 23.68 -21.25
C ASN A 735 22.69 23.18 -22.68
N LYS A 736 22.37 21.89 -22.80
CA LYS A 736 22.04 21.28 -24.10
C LYS A 736 20.86 22.04 -24.73
N PRO A 737 20.95 22.43 -26.02
CA PRO A 737 19.83 23.01 -26.75
C PRO A 737 18.58 22.13 -26.64
N TYR A 738 17.43 22.74 -26.38
CA TYR A 738 16.20 22.01 -26.10
C TYR A 738 15.70 21.15 -27.27
N ASP A 739 15.91 21.60 -28.51
CA ASP A 739 15.66 20.83 -29.72
C ASP A 739 16.49 19.54 -29.75
N GLN A 740 17.77 19.61 -29.40
CA GLN A 740 18.65 18.43 -29.31
C GLN A 740 18.24 17.52 -28.16
N PHE A 741 17.86 18.08 -27.01
CA PHE A 741 17.33 17.32 -25.88
C PHE A 741 16.10 16.49 -26.29
N ALA A 742 15.12 17.11 -26.96
CA ALA A 742 13.93 16.43 -27.44
C ALA A 742 14.24 15.42 -28.55
N ARG A 743 15.08 15.79 -29.52
CA ARG A 743 15.47 14.90 -30.63
C ARG A 743 16.19 13.65 -30.13
N GLU A 744 17.11 13.79 -29.18
CA GLU A 744 17.80 12.64 -28.56
C GLU A 744 16.81 11.72 -27.83
N LEU A 745 15.82 12.26 -27.10
CA LEU A 745 14.79 11.45 -26.45
C LEU A 745 13.96 10.63 -27.43
N LEU A 746 13.60 11.23 -28.58
CA LEU A 746 12.73 10.59 -29.56
C LEU A 746 13.48 9.63 -30.51
N THR A 747 14.75 9.88 -30.81
CA THR A 747 15.45 9.16 -31.90
C THR A 747 16.53 8.20 -31.43
N SER A 748 16.94 8.27 -30.15
CA SER A 748 17.99 7.38 -29.65
C SER A 748 17.62 5.91 -29.76
N SER A 749 18.66 5.09 -29.95
CA SER A 749 18.59 3.63 -29.95
C SER A 749 19.77 3.07 -29.16
N GLY A 750 19.54 2.03 -28.37
CA GLY A 750 20.57 1.40 -27.55
C GLY A 750 20.03 0.78 -26.27
N SER A 751 20.94 0.36 -25.41
CA SER A 751 20.62 -0.23 -24.12
C SER A 751 19.99 0.80 -23.18
N ASN A 752 18.88 0.42 -22.54
CA ASN A 752 18.25 1.18 -21.47
C ASN A 752 19.16 1.43 -20.25
N TYR A 753 20.23 0.66 -20.07
CA TYR A 753 21.22 0.88 -19.01
C TYR A 753 22.41 1.73 -19.42
N ARG A 754 22.63 1.94 -20.72
CA ARG A 754 23.83 2.62 -21.25
C ARG A 754 23.50 3.91 -22.00
N VAL A 755 22.31 4.01 -22.58
CA VAL A 755 21.84 5.14 -23.38
C VAL A 755 20.64 5.75 -22.68
N GLY A 756 20.88 6.70 -21.77
CA GLY A 756 19.85 7.34 -20.95
C GLY A 756 18.54 7.73 -21.67
N PRO A 757 18.57 8.39 -22.84
CA PRO A 757 17.37 8.87 -23.53
C PRO A 757 16.36 7.77 -23.92
N VAL A 758 16.82 6.55 -24.21
CA VAL A 758 15.92 5.48 -24.66
C VAL A 758 14.91 5.06 -23.59
N ASN A 759 15.17 5.45 -22.33
CA ASN A 759 14.27 5.21 -21.21
C ASN A 759 13.00 6.05 -21.27
N PHE A 760 12.91 7.06 -22.13
CA PHE A 760 11.65 7.73 -22.43
C PHE A 760 10.57 6.74 -22.84
N TYR A 761 10.92 5.79 -23.71
CA TYR A 761 10.03 4.73 -24.16
C TYR A 761 9.73 3.71 -23.04
N ARG A 762 10.76 3.34 -22.27
CA ARG A 762 10.63 2.36 -21.17
C ARG A 762 9.84 2.86 -19.97
N ALA A 763 9.77 4.17 -19.78
CA ALA A 763 8.96 4.80 -18.74
C ALA A 763 7.46 4.74 -19.05
N VAL A 764 7.07 4.37 -20.28
CA VAL A 764 5.67 4.17 -20.68
C VAL A 764 5.31 2.68 -20.55
N GLN A 765 4.48 2.35 -19.55
CA GLN A 765 4.15 0.97 -19.17
C GLN A 765 3.57 0.11 -20.31
N GLU A 766 2.68 0.67 -21.12
CA GLU A 766 1.92 -0.10 -22.12
C GLU A 766 2.75 -0.44 -23.36
N GLU A 767 3.84 0.29 -23.61
CA GLU A 767 4.70 0.18 -24.81
C GLU A 767 3.93 0.26 -26.15
N THR A 768 2.67 0.69 -26.14
CA THR A 768 1.82 0.84 -27.33
C THR A 768 2.13 2.14 -28.07
N PRO A 769 1.99 2.18 -29.41
CA PRO A 769 2.21 3.41 -30.17
C PRO A 769 1.35 4.58 -29.69
N ASP A 770 0.12 4.30 -29.27
CA ASP A 770 -0.83 5.30 -28.75
C ASP A 770 -0.34 5.89 -27.42
N ALA A 771 0.11 5.05 -26.48
CA ALA A 771 0.64 5.51 -25.19
C ALA A 771 1.95 6.29 -25.36
N LEU A 772 2.79 5.89 -26.32
CA LEU A 772 4.00 6.63 -26.67
C LEU A 772 3.68 8.00 -27.27
N ALA A 773 2.74 8.07 -28.20
CA ALA A 773 2.26 9.34 -28.75
C ALA A 773 1.67 10.25 -27.66
N ALA A 774 0.91 9.67 -26.71
CA ALA A 774 0.39 10.39 -25.55
C ALA A 774 1.50 11.01 -24.70
N ALA A 775 2.53 10.23 -24.38
CA ALA A 775 3.66 10.70 -23.59
C ALA A 775 4.43 11.83 -24.31
N VAL A 776 4.62 11.72 -25.63
CA VAL A 776 5.28 12.74 -26.44
C VAL A 776 4.45 14.03 -26.50
N ALA A 777 3.16 13.94 -26.75
CA ALA A 777 2.26 15.09 -26.79
C ALA A 777 2.23 15.82 -25.43
N LEU A 778 2.14 15.07 -24.32
CA LEU A 778 2.13 15.66 -22.98
C LEU A 778 3.49 16.33 -22.66
N ALA A 779 4.60 15.62 -22.90
CA ALA A 779 5.94 16.09 -22.54
C ALA A 779 6.38 17.29 -23.39
N PHE A 780 6.14 17.29 -24.70
CA PHE A 780 6.74 18.26 -25.62
C PHE A 780 5.76 19.25 -26.24
N MET A 781 4.46 18.93 -26.26
CA MET A 781 3.44 19.81 -26.84
C MET A 781 2.51 20.41 -25.78
N GLY A 782 2.60 19.93 -24.53
CA GLY A 782 1.71 20.36 -23.45
C GLY A 782 0.26 20.06 -23.75
N SER A 783 -0.04 18.95 -24.45
CA SER A 783 -1.40 18.60 -24.84
C SER A 783 -1.72 17.14 -24.53
N ARG A 784 -2.99 16.88 -24.23
CA ARG A 784 -3.50 15.58 -23.80
C ARG A 784 -4.12 14.87 -25.00
N ILE A 785 -3.40 13.90 -25.57
CA ILE A 785 -3.79 13.26 -26.84
C ILE A 785 -5.18 12.61 -26.80
N HIS A 786 -5.64 12.15 -25.63
CA HIS A 786 -6.96 11.51 -25.47
C HIS A 786 -8.14 12.48 -25.65
N LEU A 787 -7.87 13.79 -25.71
CA LEU A 787 -8.86 14.83 -26.02
C LEU A 787 -8.88 15.19 -27.52
N TRP A 788 -7.99 14.61 -28.33
CA TRP A 788 -7.93 14.86 -29.77
C TRP A 788 -8.95 14.00 -30.52
N PRO A 789 -9.32 14.37 -31.76
CA PRO A 789 -10.05 13.49 -32.66
C PRO A 789 -9.34 12.15 -32.88
N GLU A 790 -10.09 11.05 -32.89
CA GLU A 790 -9.56 9.66 -32.98
C GLU A 790 -8.70 9.45 -34.23
N ASP A 791 -9.11 10.01 -35.38
CA ASP A 791 -8.34 9.91 -36.63
C ASP A 791 -6.98 10.63 -36.56
N LEU A 792 -6.89 11.69 -35.76
CA LEU A 792 -5.67 12.44 -35.54
C LEU A 792 -4.74 11.72 -34.54
N SER A 793 -5.29 11.17 -33.45
CA SER A 793 -4.52 10.41 -32.47
C SER A 793 -3.93 9.15 -33.10
N ASP A 794 -4.75 8.37 -33.82
CA ASP A 794 -4.33 7.13 -34.49
C ASP A 794 -3.27 7.42 -35.55
N GLY A 795 -3.48 8.47 -36.36
CA GLY A 795 -2.54 8.89 -37.38
C GLY A 795 -1.19 9.34 -36.80
N THR A 796 -1.19 9.95 -35.61
CA THR A 796 0.02 10.36 -34.90
C THR A 796 0.74 9.17 -34.27
N ALA A 797 0.01 8.19 -33.74
CA ALA A 797 0.57 6.98 -33.15
C ALA A 797 1.44 6.18 -34.13
N VAL A 798 1.16 6.27 -35.44
CA VAL A 798 1.96 5.61 -36.50
C VAL A 798 3.46 5.96 -36.42
N PHE A 799 3.83 7.17 -35.99
CA PHE A 799 5.25 7.56 -35.85
C PHE A 799 6.01 6.75 -34.79
N PHE A 800 5.32 6.09 -33.88
CA PHE A 800 5.90 5.27 -32.81
C PHE A 800 5.63 3.78 -32.99
N SER A 801 5.01 3.38 -34.12
CA SER A 801 4.66 1.98 -34.42
C SER A 801 5.85 1.05 -34.65
N GLN A 802 7.02 1.60 -34.94
CA GLN A 802 8.25 0.85 -35.21
C GLN A 802 9.29 0.95 -34.08
N VAL A 803 8.86 1.25 -32.85
CA VAL A 803 9.72 1.14 -31.66
C VAL A 803 9.84 -0.32 -31.26
N GLY A 804 11.03 -0.90 -31.42
CA GLY A 804 11.34 -2.28 -31.05
C GLY A 804 12.05 -2.36 -29.69
N TYR A 805 11.75 -3.42 -28.94
CA TYR A 805 12.40 -3.77 -27.68
C TYR A 805 13.01 -5.16 -27.78
N LYS A 806 14.29 -5.28 -27.42
CA LYS A 806 15.02 -6.55 -27.51
C LYS A 806 15.76 -6.84 -26.22
N PRO A 807 15.50 -7.97 -25.54
CA PRO A 807 16.23 -8.32 -24.34
C PRO A 807 17.70 -8.61 -24.65
N THR A 808 18.54 -8.34 -23.65
CA THR A 808 19.95 -8.71 -23.65
C THR A 808 20.21 -9.87 -22.67
N SER A 809 21.46 -10.31 -22.57
CA SER A 809 21.90 -11.26 -21.54
C SER A 809 21.93 -10.65 -20.14
N GLU A 810 22.08 -9.33 -20.02
CA GLU A 810 22.04 -8.66 -18.72
C GLU A 810 20.59 -8.58 -18.26
N TRP A 811 20.33 -9.09 -17.05
CA TRP A 811 18.98 -9.16 -16.52
C TRP A 811 18.33 -7.76 -16.49
N LYS A 812 17.14 -7.65 -17.10
CA LYS A 812 16.33 -6.42 -17.21
C LYS A 812 16.95 -5.30 -18.08
N GLU A 813 18.08 -5.56 -18.72
CA GLU A 813 18.59 -4.70 -19.79
C GLU A 813 17.93 -5.06 -21.12
N GLU A 814 17.42 -4.04 -21.81
CA GLU A 814 16.78 -4.15 -23.14
C GLU A 814 17.36 -3.10 -24.09
N ILE A 815 17.54 -3.49 -25.35
CA ILE A 815 17.86 -2.58 -26.43
C ILE A 815 16.54 -2.03 -26.98
N VAL A 816 16.37 -0.71 -26.89
CA VAL A 816 15.31 0.01 -27.60
C VAL A 816 15.88 0.48 -28.92
N PHE A 817 15.19 0.25 -30.04
CA PHE A 817 15.70 0.59 -31.36
C PHE A 817 14.54 0.80 -32.35
N TRP A 818 14.84 1.41 -33.49
CA TRP A 818 13.92 1.43 -34.62
C TRP A 818 13.90 0.08 -35.32
N ASP A 819 12.73 -0.53 -35.46
CA ASP A 819 12.52 -1.85 -36.06
C ASP A 819 11.80 -1.77 -37.42
N PRO A 820 12.53 -1.46 -38.52
CA PRO A 820 11.94 -1.39 -39.86
C PRO A 820 11.55 -2.74 -40.46
N TYR A 821 11.79 -3.85 -39.76
CA TYR A 821 11.53 -5.20 -40.24
C TYR A 821 10.49 -5.94 -39.40
N ASP A 822 9.93 -5.31 -38.35
CA ASP A 822 9.08 -6.00 -37.37
C ASP A 822 9.76 -7.27 -36.82
N SER A 823 11.07 -7.17 -36.59
CA SER A 823 11.91 -8.27 -36.15
C SER A 823 11.57 -8.79 -34.75
N VAL A 824 10.90 -7.98 -33.92
CA VAL A 824 10.38 -8.37 -32.60
C VAL A 824 9.20 -9.34 -32.68
N ALA A 825 8.44 -9.34 -33.78
CA ALA A 825 7.37 -10.32 -34.00
C ALA A 825 7.90 -11.75 -34.23
N VAL A 826 9.21 -11.91 -34.48
CA VAL A 826 9.85 -13.20 -34.72
C VAL A 826 10.28 -13.85 -33.38
N PRO A 827 9.73 -15.03 -33.02
CA PRO A 827 10.09 -15.72 -31.78
C PRO A 827 11.60 -16.04 -31.71
N GLY A 828 12.28 -15.57 -30.66
CA GLY A 828 13.71 -15.85 -30.40
C GLY A 828 14.71 -14.79 -30.86
N SER A 829 14.25 -13.62 -31.34
CA SER A 829 15.12 -12.49 -31.69
C SER A 829 15.79 -11.88 -30.44
N VAL A 830 17.06 -12.21 -30.17
CA VAL A 830 17.86 -11.68 -29.03
C VAL A 830 19.09 -10.87 -29.48
N ALA A 831 19.51 -9.86 -28.72
CA ALA A 831 20.63 -8.98 -29.10
C ALA A 831 21.95 -9.78 -29.21
N PRO A 832 22.81 -9.55 -30.23
CA PRO A 832 24.08 -10.26 -30.34
C PRO A 832 25.00 -9.82 -29.18
N GLY A 833 25.33 -10.73 -28.26
CA GLY A 833 26.04 -10.28 -27.05
C GLY A 833 26.54 -11.30 -26.02
N ILE A 834 26.06 -12.55 -25.96
CA ILE A 834 26.72 -13.71 -25.31
C ILE A 834 26.05 -14.99 -25.84
N ASP A 835 26.86 -16.03 -26.11
CA ASP A 835 26.44 -17.38 -26.49
C ASP A 835 25.42 -17.98 -25.49
N ALA A 836 24.19 -18.26 -25.97
CA ALA A 836 23.23 -19.16 -25.34
C ALA A 836 22.93 -18.89 -23.84
N VAL A 837 22.13 -19.77 -23.22
CA VAL A 837 21.94 -19.85 -21.75
C VAL A 837 20.95 -18.77 -21.22
N ASP A 838 19.72 -19.04 -20.79
CA ASP A 838 19.30 -20.17 -19.95
C ASP A 838 17.78 -20.48 -19.99
N LYS A 839 17.09 -20.16 -21.10
CA LYS A 839 15.73 -20.68 -21.39
C LYS A 839 15.63 -21.55 -22.65
N SER A 840 16.75 -21.79 -23.33
CA SER A 840 16.87 -22.78 -24.41
C SER A 840 17.24 -24.19 -23.91
N VAL A 841 17.32 -24.43 -22.60
CA VAL A 841 17.77 -25.73 -22.04
C VAL A 841 16.61 -26.60 -21.49
N ALA A 842 15.35 -26.16 -21.56
CA ALA A 842 14.22 -27.03 -21.18
C ALA A 842 13.37 -27.55 -22.35
N VAL A 843 13.36 -26.91 -23.53
CA VAL A 843 12.63 -27.43 -24.70
C VAL A 843 13.39 -27.08 -25.98
N THR A 844 13.80 -28.12 -26.71
CA THR A 844 14.38 -28.15 -28.06
C THR A 844 15.84 -27.72 -28.25
N ASN A 845 16.72 -28.73 -28.41
CA ASN A 845 18.05 -28.63 -29.05
C ASN A 845 17.92 -28.26 -30.55
N GLN A 846 17.51 -27.03 -30.86
CA GLN A 846 17.63 -26.46 -32.18
C GLN A 846 18.38 -25.14 -32.08
N ILE A 847 19.56 -25.10 -32.68
CA ILE A 847 20.17 -23.85 -33.16
C ILE A 847 19.08 -23.16 -34.00
N PRO A 848 18.74 -21.87 -33.79
CA PRO A 848 17.86 -21.18 -34.73
C PRO A 848 18.47 -21.33 -36.11
N GLN A 849 17.85 -22.16 -36.96
CA GLN A 849 18.21 -22.17 -38.37
C GLN A 849 17.89 -20.76 -38.88
N GLY A 850 18.72 -20.24 -39.78
CA GLY A 850 18.38 -19.00 -40.47
C GLY A 850 16.94 -19.09 -40.95
N LEU A 851 16.15 -18.04 -40.72
CA LEU A 851 14.74 -17.99 -41.09
C LEU A 851 14.57 -18.54 -42.51
N ASP A 852 13.55 -19.37 -42.72
CA ASP A 852 13.26 -19.99 -44.03
C ASP A 852 13.15 -18.92 -45.15
N GLN A 853 12.80 -17.69 -44.77
CA GLN A 853 12.88 -16.50 -45.62
C GLN A 853 13.45 -15.31 -44.82
N PRO A 854 14.24 -14.42 -45.46
CA PRO A 854 14.66 -13.17 -44.84
C PRO A 854 13.43 -12.32 -44.47
N ILE A 855 13.47 -11.66 -43.31
CA ILE A 855 12.40 -10.76 -42.87
C ILE A 855 12.29 -9.62 -43.89
N ALA A 856 11.08 -9.40 -44.39
CA ALA A 856 10.80 -8.30 -45.31
C ALA A 856 10.77 -6.98 -44.56
N GLN A 857 11.17 -5.90 -45.23
CA GLN A 857 11.02 -4.55 -44.68
C GLN A 857 9.54 -4.18 -44.62
N ASN A 858 9.16 -3.36 -43.63
CA ASN A 858 7.80 -2.84 -43.51
C ASN A 858 7.40 -2.05 -44.77
N GLU A 859 6.11 -2.09 -45.11
CA GLU A 859 5.56 -1.26 -46.19
C GLU A 859 5.63 0.25 -45.83
N PRO A 860 5.58 1.17 -46.82
CA PRO A 860 5.53 2.59 -46.54
C PRO A 860 4.39 2.94 -45.58
N LEU A 861 4.70 3.69 -44.52
CA LEU A 861 3.72 4.09 -43.52
C LEU A 861 3.01 5.38 -43.93
N VAL A 862 1.70 5.46 -43.71
CA VAL A 862 0.95 6.71 -43.83
C VAL A 862 0.65 7.21 -42.43
N ALA A 863 1.26 8.32 -42.05
CA ALA A 863 1.10 8.95 -40.75
C ALA A 863 0.42 10.32 -40.90
N VAL A 864 -0.11 10.84 -39.80
CA VAL A 864 -0.74 12.17 -39.73
C VAL A 864 -0.07 12.93 -38.60
N PHE A 865 0.50 14.09 -38.90
CA PHE A 865 1.01 14.98 -37.88
C PHE A 865 -0.14 15.58 -37.05
N PRO A 866 0.13 16.01 -35.80
CA PRO A 866 -0.87 16.68 -34.96
C PRO A 866 -1.53 17.94 -35.55
N ASP A 867 -0.94 18.56 -36.56
CA ASP A 867 -1.57 19.68 -37.31
C ASP A 867 -2.54 19.21 -38.42
N GLY A 868 -2.75 17.90 -38.55
CA GLY A 868 -3.59 17.26 -39.56
C GLY A 868 -2.87 16.96 -40.89
N THR A 869 -1.59 17.33 -41.04
CA THR A 869 -0.82 17.11 -42.26
C THR A 869 -0.51 15.62 -42.43
N LYS A 870 -0.88 15.05 -43.57
CA LYS A 870 -0.59 13.64 -43.90
C LYS A 870 0.78 13.50 -44.54
N VAL A 871 1.52 12.48 -44.14
CA VAL A 871 2.85 12.15 -44.69
C VAL A 871 2.96 10.66 -45.01
N THR A 872 3.66 10.34 -46.09
CA THR A 872 4.04 8.96 -46.42
C THR A 872 5.53 8.77 -46.11
N ILE A 873 5.83 7.86 -45.20
CA ILE A 873 7.17 7.58 -44.71
C ILE A 873 7.72 6.36 -45.47
N ALA A 874 8.91 6.50 -46.03
CA ALA A 874 9.55 5.41 -46.76
C ALA A 874 9.96 4.27 -45.80
N PRO A 875 9.95 3.00 -46.24
CA PRO A 875 10.35 1.84 -45.44
C PRO A 875 11.72 1.96 -44.76
N ASP A 876 12.65 2.68 -45.38
CA ASP A 876 14.04 2.86 -44.95
C ASP A 876 14.25 4.15 -44.14
N ARG A 877 13.18 4.80 -43.70
CA ARG A 877 13.22 6.01 -42.89
C ARG A 877 12.59 5.76 -41.52
N ASP A 878 13.32 6.08 -40.45
CA ASP A 878 12.80 6.02 -39.09
C ASP A 878 11.63 7.00 -38.91
N PRO A 879 10.41 6.53 -38.63
CA PRO A 879 9.27 7.39 -38.41
C PRO A 879 9.47 8.38 -37.26
N ARG A 880 10.26 8.02 -36.25
CA ARG A 880 10.56 8.89 -35.10
C ARG A 880 11.41 10.08 -35.50
N GLU A 881 12.35 9.91 -36.44
CA GLU A 881 13.11 11.03 -36.98
C GLU A 881 12.21 12.00 -37.75
N VAL A 882 11.28 11.48 -38.55
CA VAL A 882 10.31 12.31 -39.30
C VAL A 882 9.43 13.12 -38.34
N PHE A 883 8.96 12.50 -37.25
CA PHE A 883 8.21 13.20 -36.21
C PHE A 883 9.05 14.23 -35.47
N ALA A 884 10.27 13.87 -35.05
CA ALA A 884 11.17 14.76 -34.34
C ALA A 884 11.52 16.00 -35.18
N ASP A 885 11.84 15.81 -36.47
CA ASP A 885 12.17 16.90 -37.39
C ASP A 885 10.96 17.86 -37.59
N TRP A 886 9.72 17.36 -37.56
CA TRP A 886 8.50 18.19 -37.57
C TRP A 886 8.26 18.89 -36.23
N LEU A 887 8.46 18.20 -35.10
CA LEU A 887 8.19 18.72 -33.77
C LEU A 887 9.13 19.87 -33.41
N ILE A 888 10.43 19.72 -33.67
CA ILE A 888 11.45 20.72 -33.32
C ILE A 888 11.60 21.83 -34.36
N CYS A 889 10.73 21.85 -35.36
CA CYS A 889 10.70 22.91 -36.36
C CYS A 889 10.41 24.26 -35.68
N PRO A 890 11.16 25.34 -35.97
CA PRO A 890 10.93 26.67 -35.39
C PRO A 890 9.49 27.18 -35.53
N GLU A 891 8.81 26.80 -36.61
CA GLU A 891 7.43 27.19 -36.90
C GLU A 891 6.37 26.30 -36.21
N ASN A 892 6.78 25.28 -35.44
CA ASN A 892 5.85 24.39 -34.74
C ASN A 892 5.10 25.17 -33.63
N PRO A 893 3.75 25.16 -33.62
CA PRO A 893 2.98 26.03 -32.72
C PRO A 893 2.91 25.54 -31.27
N TRP A 894 3.38 24.32 -30.98
CA TRP A 894 3.35 23.74 -29.63
C TRP A 894 4.72 23.70 -28.98
N PHE A 895 5.75 23.23 -29.66
CA PHE A 895 7.00 22.82 -29.03
C PHE A 895 7.67 23.92 -28.18
N ALA A 896 7.90 25.11 -28.77
CA ALA A 896 8.49 26.24 -28.06
C ALA A 896 7.55 26.82 -26.99
N ARG A 897 6.25 26.97 -27.31
CA ARG A 897 5.24 27.51 -26.40
C ARG A 897 5.04 26.62 -25.16
N ALA A 898 5.01 25.30 -25.34
CA ALA A 898 4.79 24.35 -24.26
C ALA A 898 5.90 24.44 -23.21
N ILE A 899 7.16 24.45 -23.62
CA ILE A 899 8.27 24.57 -22.67
C ILE A 899 8.38 25.98 -22.06
N ALA A 900 8.11 27.03 -22.84
CA ALA A 900 8.08 28.40 -22.34
C ALA A 900 7.02 28.56 -21.25
N ASN A 901 5.80 28.06 -21.50
CA ASN A 901 4.71 28.06 -20.54
C ASN A 901 5.04 27.25 -19.29
N ARG A 902 5.69 26.09 -19.44
CA ARG A 902 6.07 25.22 -18.32
C ARG A 902 7.14 25.87 -17.43
N ILE A 903 8.18 26.45 -18.03
CA ILE A 903 9.22 27.18 -17.29
C ILE A 903 8.61 28.40 -16.59
N TRP A 904 7.73 29.13 -17.27
CA TRP A 904 6.97 30.23 -16.67
C TRP A 904 6.15 29.76 -15.48
N ALA A 905 5.38 28.67 -15.62
CA ALA A 905 4.58 28.12 -14.54
C ALA A 905 5.40 27.67 -13.34
N TRP A 906 6.58 27.08 -13.57
CA TRP A 906 7.49 26.69 -12.50
C TRP A 906 8.07 27.88 -11.74
N ALA A 907 8.35 28.99 -12.42
CA ALA A 907 8.87 30.21 -11.80
C ALA A 907 7.77 31.06 -11.13
N MET A 908 6.63 31.21 -11.81
CA MET A 908 5.55 32.14 -11.45
C MET A 908 4.38 31.45 -10.72
N GLY A 909 4.43 30.13 -10.52
CA GLY A 909 3.39 29.34 -9.85
C GLY A 909 2.13 29.07 -10.65
N ARG A 910 1.95 29.76 -11.77
CA ARG A 910 0.82 29.62 -12.69
C ARG A 910 1.30 29.75 -14.13
N GLY A 911 0.80 28.91 -15.02
CA GLY A 911 1.09 29.04 -16.45
C GLY A 911 0.38 30.25 -17.08
N ILE A 912 0.90 30.70 -18.22
CA ILE A 912 0.18 31.63 -19.10
C ILE A 912 -1.03 30.89 -19.69
N VAL A 913 -0.84 29.66 -20.15
CA VAL A 913 -1.91 28.65 -20.26
C VAL A 913 -1.94 27.90 -18.93
N ASP A 914 -3.10 27.91 -18.27
CA ASP A 914 -3.27 27.36 -16.93
C ASP A 914 -3.84 25.96 -16.95
N GLU A 915 -3.32 25.15 -16.02
CA GLU A 915 -2.75 23.84 -16.31
C GLU A 915 -1.66 23.90 -17.41
N PRO A 916 -0.36 23.86 -17.04
CA PRO A 916 0.74 24.07 -17.99
C PRO A 916 0.87 23.03 -19.11
N ASP A 917 0.17 21.91 -18.99
CA ASP A 917 0.16 20.78 -19.91
C ASP A 917 -1.23 20.53 -20.55
N ASP A 918 -2.07 21.56 -20.61
CA ASP A 918 -3.43 21.50 -21.16
C ASP A 918 -3.68 22.54 -22.28
N PHE A 919 -2.86 22.54 -23.32
CA PHE A 919 -3.03 23.36 -24.52
C PHE A 919 -4.21 22.86 -25.36
N ARG A 920 -5.29 23.67 -25.36
CA ARG A 920 -6.52 23.44 -26.12
C ARG A 920 -7.11 24.77 -26.61
N GLU A 921 -7.93 24.72 -27.65
CA GLU A 921 -8.58 25.93 -28.19
C GLU A 921 -9.53 26.60 -27.17
N ASP A 922 -10.13 25.82 -26.27
CA ASP A 922 -11.01 26.29 -25.20
C ASP A 922 -10.27 26.70 -23.91
N ASN A 923 -8.94 26.52 -23.86
CA ASN A 923 -8.07 26.98 -22.79
C ASN A 923 -6.99 27.96 -23.33
N PRO A 924 -7.39 29.17 -23.76
CA PRO A 924 -6.47 30.11 -24.37
C PRO A 924 -5.45 30.67 -23.35
N PRO A 925 -4.25 31.08 -23.80
CA PRO A 925 -3.29 31.76 -22.94
C PRO A 925 -3.89 33.04 -22.34
N SER A 926 -3.67 33.29 -21.05
CA SER A 926 -4.11 34.54 -20.39
C SER A 926 -3.45 35.78 -20.98
N ASN A 927 -2.22 35.62 -21.48
CA ASN A 927 -1.49 36.66 -22.21
C ASN A 927 -0.80 36.03 -23.45
N PRO A 928 -1.49 35.99 -24.60
CA PRO A 928 -0.95 35.37 -25.82
C PRO A 928 0.32 36.05 -26.33
N GLU A 929 0.39 37.39 -26.26
CA GLU A 929 1.58 38.15 -26.70
C GLU A 929 2.81 37.76 -25.88
N LEU A 930 2.65 37.58 -24.56
CA LEU A 930 3.74 37.14 -23.68
C LEU A 930 4.21 35.73 -24.03
N LEU A 931 3.29 34.79 -24.24
CA LEU A 931 3.66 33.41 -24.57
C LEU A 931 4.39 33.32 -25.92
N ASP A 932 3.91 34.07 -26.91
CA ASP A 932 4.53 34.16 -28.23
C ASP A 932 5.93 34.75 -28.14
N TYR A 933 6.09 35.84 -27.38
CA TYR A 933 7.40 36.45 -27.15
C TYR A 933 8.40 35.47 -26.53
N LEU A 934 8.00 34.73 -25.48
CA LEU A 934 8.90 33.76 -24.83
C LEU A 934 9.27 32.59 -25.76
N ALA A 935 8.34 32.15 -26.60
CA ALA A 935 8.60 31.11 -27.59
C ALA A 935 9.58 31.60 -28.68
N GLU A 936 9.40 32.82 -29.19
CA GLU A 936 10.29 33.44 -30.18
C GLU A 936 11.71 33.68 -29.62
N GLU A 937 11.84 34.12 -28.38
CA GLU A 937 13.14 34.25 -27.70
C GLU A 937 13.84 32.90 -27.55
N LEU A 938 13.10 31.84 -27.22
CA LEU A 938 13.68 30.50 -27.14
C LEU A 938 14.20 30.02 -28.50
N VAL A 939 13.43 30.20 -29.57
CA VAL A 939 13.84 29.82 -30.92
C VAL A 939 15.06 30.65 -31.38
N SER A 940 15.02 31.97 -31.20
CA SER A 940 16.07 32.88 -31.66
C SER A 940 17.38 32.77 -30.88
N SER A 941 17.32 32.35 -29.61
CA SER A 941 18.50 32.03 -28.79
C SER A 941 19.13 30.67 -29.15
N GLY A 942 18.57 29.93 -30.09
CA GLY A 942 19.05 28.59 -30.45
C GLY A 942 18.66 27.53 -29.42
N TRP A 943 17.44 27.63 -28.88
CA TRP A 943 16.86 26.70 -27.91
C TRP A 943 17.55 26.68 -26.53
N ASP A 944 18.10 27.83 -26.11
CA ASP A 944 18.81 27.98 -24.85
C ASP A 944 17.83 28.17 -23.66
N LEU A 945 17.64 27.11 -22.87
CA LEU A 945 16.77 27.17 -21.69
C LEU A 945 17.35 28.02 -20.55
N LYS A 946 18.68 28.14 -20.41
CA LYS A 946 19.26 29.04 -19.41
C LYS A 946 19.02 30.49 -19.80
N HIS A 947 19.09 30.83 -21.09
CA HIS A 947 18.73 32.16 -21.58
C HIS A 947 17.28 32.51 -21.23
N LEU A 948 16.34 31.62 -21.55
CA LEU A 948 14.92 31.82 -21.24
C LEU A 948 14.66 31.98 -19.72
N LYS A 949 15.27 31.12 -18.88
CA LYS A 949 15.20 31.27 -17.42
C LYS A 949 15.73 32.62 -16.98
N ARG A 950 16.93 33.00 -17.44
CA ARG A 950 17.54 34.29 -17.10
C ARG A 950 16.61 35.45 -17.43
N LEU A 951 15.97 35.43 -18.60
CA LEU A 951 15.01 36.46 -19.01
C LEU A 951 13.83 36.57 -18.03
N ILE A 952 13.25 35.44 -17.61
CA ILE A 952 12.14 35.39 -16.65
C ILE A 952 12.59 35.85 -15.26
N PHE A 953 13.65 35.26 -14.70
CA PHE A 953 14.11 35.52 -13.33
C PHE A 953 14.72 36.91 -13.12
N THR A 954 15.10 37.60 -14.20
CA THR A 954 15.56 39.01 -14.13
C THR A 954 14.46 40.03 -14.44
N SER A 955 13.26 39.59 -14.83
CA SER A 955 12.12 40.47 -15.09
C SER A 955 11.65 41.19 -13.83
N THR A 956 11.11 42.39 -13.99
CA THR A 956 10.38 43.10 -12.93
C THR A 956 9.10 42.36 -12.53
N THR A 957 8.42 41.69 -13.46
CA THR A 957 7.25 40.86 -13.17
C THR A 957 7.56 39.74 -12.17
N TYR A 958 8.68 39.03 -12.34
CA TYR A 958 9.12 38.03 -11.36
C TYR A 958 9.43 38.64 -9.99
N GLN A 959 9.75 39.95 -9.93
CA GLN A 959 10.08 40.68 -8.71
C GLN A 959 8.86 41.32 -8.03
N PHE A 960 7.64 41.03 -8.49
CA PHE A 960 6.45 41.51 -7.80
C PHE A 960 6.31 40.91 -6.39
N SER A 961 5.69 41.69 -5.52
CA SER A 961 5.30 41.31 -4.16
C SER A 961 4.28 40.17 -4.20
N SER A 962 4.29 39.33 -3.17
CA SER A 962 3.23 38.33 -2.95
C SER A 962 2.01 38.86 -2.22
N ILE A 963 1.99 40.16 -1.89
CA ILE A 963 0.85 40.81 -1.26
C ILE A 963 -0.05 41.40 -2.36
N PRO A 964 -1.22 40.81 -2.65
CA PRO A 964 -2.06 41.28 -3.74
C PRO A 964 -2.62 42.67 -3.42
N ARG A 965 -2.39 43.62 -4.34
CA ARG A 965 -2.88 45.01 -4.24
C ARG A 965 -4.30 45.18 -4.77
N SER A 966 -4.83 44.15 -5.42
CA SER A 966 -6.17 44.10 -6.00
C SER A 966 -6.91 42.85 -5.51
N GLY A 967 -8.23 42.92 -5.42
CA GLY A 967 -9.10 41.75 -5.24
C GLY A 967 -9.77 41.28 -6.54
N HIS A 968 -9.42 41.89 -7.68
CA HIS A 968 -9.98 41.52 -8.97
C HIS A 968 -9.50 40.11 -9.38
N PRO A 969 -10.39 39.20 -9.82
CA PRO A 969 -9.98 37.88 -10.31
C PRO A 969 -8.94 37.94 -11.45
N GLU A 970 -9.00 38.99 -12.28
CA GLU A 970 -8.06 39.21 -13.37
C GLU A 970 -6.64 39.58 -12.90
N ALA A 971 -6.47 40.02 -11.65
CA ALA A 971 -5.15 40.37 -11.11
C ALA A 971 -4.22 39.15 -11.08
N ASP A 972 -4.71 38.02 -10.58
CA ASP A 972 -3.94 36.79 -10.47
C ASP A 972 -3.65 36.18 -11.85
N ILE A 973 -4.65 36.20 -12.74
CA ILE A 973 -4.55 35.69 -14.12
C ILE A 973 -3.50 36.46 -14.94
N ASN A 974 -3.32 37.75 -14.66
CA ASN A 974 -2.36 38.63 -15.34
C ASN A 974 -1.08 38.88 -14.52
N PHE A 975 -0.80 38.03 -13.52
CA PHE A 975 0.45 38.06 -12.75
C PHE A 975 0.71 39.41 -12.05
N ALA A 976 -0.33 40.03 -11.48
CA ALA A 976 -0.22 41.31 -10.76
C ALA A 976 0.52 41.23 -9.41
N SER A 977 0.71 40.01 -8.91
CA SER A 977 1.49 39.69 -7.71
C SER A 977 2.09 38.30 -7.87
N TYR A 978 3.16 38.03 -7.14
CA TYR A 978 3.71 36.69 -7.07
C TYR A 978 2.81 35.79 -6.21
N PRO A 979 2.39 34.60 -6.66
CA PRO A 979 1.53 33.75 -5.86
C PRO A 979 2.33 33.05 -4.75
N LEU A 980 1.77 33.08 -3.53
CA LEU A 980 2.31 32.31 -2.41
C LEU A 980 2.21 30.81 -2.70
N GLN A 981 3.34 30.12 -2.61
CA GLN A 981 3.42 28.69 -2.91
C GLN A 981 4.14 27.97 -1.78
N ARG A 982 3.72 26.77 -1.40
CA ARG A 982 4.49 25.99 -0.42
C ARG A 982 5.82 25.58 -1.05
N LEU A 983 6.88 25.56 -0.24
CA LEU A 983 8.13 24.91 -0.64
C LEU A 983 7.87 23.46 -1.04
N GLU A 984 8.44 23.00 -2.15
CA GLU A 984 8.33 21.60 -2.57
C GLU A 984 8.83 20.65 -1.47
N ALA A 985 8.33 19.41 -1.44
CA ALA A 985 8.64 18.45 -0.38
C ALA A 985 10.15 18.23 -0.21
N GLU A 986 10.86 18.08 -1.33
CA GLU A 986 12.29 17.87 -1.42
C GLU A 986 13.06 19.10 -0.92
N VAL A 987 12.67 20.29 -1.40
CA VAL A 987 13.29 21.57 -1.00
C VAL A 987 13.07 21.86 0.49
N LEU A 988 11.88 21.55 1.02
CA LEU A 988 11.55 21.78 2.42
C LEU A 988 12.36 20.88 3.36
N ILE A 989 12.48 19.58 3.06
CA ILE A 989 13.28 18.68 3.90
C ILE A 989 14.76 19.00 3.79
N ASP A 990 15.25 19.33 2.59
CA ASP A 990 16.65 19.74 2.39
C ASP A 990 16.94 21.05 3.12
N ALA A 991 16.02 22.02 3.14
CA ALA A 991 16.16 23.23 3.93
C ALA A 991 16.26 22.95 5.44
N LEU A 992 15.43 22.04 5.97
CA LEU A 992 15.51 21.62 7.38
C LEU A 992 16.84 20.92 7.69
N ASN A 993 17.31 20.08 6.78
CA ASN A 993 18.59 19.38 6.87
C ASN A 993 19.75 20.37 6.84
N ASP A 994 19.73 21.34 5.93
CA ASP A 994 20.74 22.38 5.80
C ASP A 994 20.82 23.27 7.05
N ILE A 995 19.67 23.68 7.62
CA ILE A 995 19.60 24.50 8.85
C ILE A 995 20.17 23.74 10.04
N THR A 996 19.81 22.47 10.17
CA THR A 996 20.14 21.66 11.36
C THR A 996 21.50 20.96 11.22
N GLY A 997 22.00 20.79 10.00
CA GLY A 997 23.12 19.90 9.68
C GLY A 997 22.77 18.42 9.82
N SER A 998 21.49 18.07 9.73
CA SER A 998 21.02 16.68 9.80
C SER A 998 20.82 16.11 8.39
N SER A 999 20.46 14.83 8.31
CA SER A 999 20.14 14.12 7.08
C SER A 999 18.86 13.30 7.25
N ASP A 1000 18.33 12.80 6.14
CA ASP A 1000 17.27 11.80 6.10
C ASP A 1000 17.74 10.56 5.34
N LEU A 1001 17.30 9.40 5.82
CA LEU A 1001 17.57 8.14 5.15
C LEU A 1001 16.48 7.87 4.12
N TYR A 1002 16.88 7.70 2.87
CA TYR A 1002 16.00 7.32 1.79
C TYR A 1002 16.24 5.88 1.37
N THR A 1003 15.16 5.17 1.07
CA THR A 1003 15.21 3.77 0.64
C THR A 1003 14.35 3.54 -0.59
N SER A 1004 14.85 2.74 -1.53
CA SER A 1004 14.03 2.18 -2.61
C SER A 1004 13.70 0.72 -2.28
N ALA A 1005 12.43 0.35 -2.44
CA ALA A 1005 11.98 -1.04 -2.36
C ALA A 1005 12.32 -1.86 -3.61
N VAL A 1006 12.84 -1.20 -4.67
CA VAL A 1006 13.10 -1.82 -5.96
C VAL A 1006 14.61 -1.72 -6.28
N PRO A 1007 15.32 -2.84 -6.54
CA PRO A 1007 14.85 -4.23 -6.39
C PRO A 1007 14.84 -4.69 -4.93
N GLU A 1008 14.15 -5.78 -4.62
CA GLU A 1008 14.30 -6.43 -3.31
C GLU A 1008 15.65 -7.18 -3.26
N PRO A 1009 16.46 -7.03 -2.19
CA PRO A 1009 16.23 -6.27 -0.95
C PRO A 1009 16.50 -4.77 -1.09
N PHE A 1010 15.90 -3.96 -0.21
CA PHE A 1010 15.95 -2.49 -0.22
C PHE A 1010 17.33 -1.90 -0.58
N THR A 1011 17.33 -0.95 -1.50
CA THR A 1011 18.51 -0.13 -1.80
C THR A 1011 18.49 1.11 -0.91
N TYR A 1012 19.55 1.31 -0.14
CA TYR A 1012 19.75 2.49 0.70
C TYR A 1012 20.46 3.57 -0.10
N ILE A 1013 19.91 4.79 -0.07
CA ILE A 1013 20.53 5.96 -0.66
C ILE A 1013 21.55 6.54 0.33
N PRO A 1014 22.71 7.06 -0.12
CA PRO A 1014 23.67 7.72 0.75
C PRO A 1014 23.03 8.80 1.64
N GLU A 1015 23.40 8.84 2.92
CA GLU A 1015 22.80 9.77 3.91
C GLU A 1015 23.06 11.24 3.57
N ASP A 1016 24.10 11.55 2.81
CA ASP A 1016 24.47 12.90 2.38
C ASP A 1016 23.79 13.33 1.07
N MET A 1017 23.00 12.45 0.44
CA MET A 1017 22.28 12.80 -0.78
C MET A 1017 21.07 13.68 -0.46
N PRO A 1018 20.98 14.89 -1.05
CA PRO A 1018 19.81 15.75 -0.86
C PRO A 1018 18.59 15.17 -1.57
N ALA A 1019 17.39 15.45 -1.05
CA ALA A 1019 16.13 15.00 -1.61
C ALA A 1019 15.92 15.47 -3.05
N VAL A 1020 16.37 16.68 -3.40
CA VAL A 1020 16.29 17.19 -4.78
C VAL A 1020 17.12 16.38 -5.78
N ALA A 1021 18.14 15.64 -5.33
CA ALA A 1021 18.97 14.79 -6.19
C ALA A 1021 18.44 13.35 -6.31
N LEU A 1022 17.28 13.03 -5.72
CA LEU A 1022 16.70 11.70 -5.80
C LEU A 1022 16.18 11.42 -7.21
N ALA A 1023 16.93 10.56 -7.90
CA ALA A 1023 16.65 10.17 -9.27
C ALA A 1023 15.32 9.41 -9.45
N ASP A 1024 14.93 8.60 -8.48
CA ASP A 1024 13.82 7.66 -8.61
C ASP A 1024 12.58 8.11 -7.81
N GLY A 1025 11.43 8.22 -8.50
CA GLY A 1025 10.12 8.53 -7.90
C GLY A 1025 9.61 7.47 -6.92
N SER A 1026 10.13 6.25 -7.00
CA SER A 1026 9.71 5.13 -6.15
C SER A 1026 10.35 5.10 -4.76
N ILE A 1027 11.37 5.93 -4.55
CA ILE A 1027 12.04 6.10 -3.26
C ILE A 1027 11.03 6.61 -2.22
N THR A 1028 10.85 5.84 -1.16
CA THR A 1028 9.82 6.10 -0.15
C THR A 1028 10.35 6.97 0.99
N SER A 1029 9.56 7.96 1.38
CA SER A 1029 9.72 8.74 2.61
C SER A 1029 8.35 9.23 3.04
N SER A 1030 8.03 9.06 4.33
CA SER A 1030 6.76 9.53 4.89
C SER A 1030 6.63 11.06 4.81
N PHE A 1031 7.75 11.78 4.94
CA PHE A 1031 7.78 13.23 4.78
C PHE A 1031 7.50 13.62 3.32
N LEU A 1032 8.24 13.05 2.36
CA LEU A 1032 8.07 13.41 0.95
C LEU A 1032 6.64 13.16 0.45
N ALA A 1033 6.06 12.01 0.82
CA ALA A 1033 4.68 11.69 0.48
C ALA A 1033 3.67 12.64 1.15
N LEU A 1034 3.82 12.94 2.45
CA LEU A 1034 2.93 13.86 3.17
C LEU A 1034 2.95 15.27 2.57
N PHE A 1035 4.11 15.72 2.12
CA PHE A 1035 4.30 17.03 1.51
C PHE A 1035 4.14 17.00 -0.02
N GLY A 1036 3.42 16.04 -0.58
CA GLY A 1036 2.92 16.10 -1.96
C GLY A 1036 3.99 15.98 -3.06
N ARG A 1037 5.09 15.25 -2.80
CA ARG A 1037 6.03 14.84 -3.85
C ARG A 1037 5.29 14.06 -4.95
N SER A 1038 5.65 14.30 -6.21
CA SER A 1038 5.12 13.55 -7.35
C SER A 1038 5.50 12.07 -7.26
N GLY A 1039 4.55 11.18 -7.53
CA GLY A 1039 4.81 9.74 -7.70
C GLY A 1039 5.53 9.42 -9.01
N ARG A 1040 5.52 10.39 -9.95
CA ARG A 1040 6.03 10.34 -11.33
C ARG A 1040 5.31 9.29 -12.17
N ASP A 1041 4.02 9.08 -11.88
CA ASP A 1041 3.19 8.06 -12.52
C ASP A 1041 2.68 8.52 -13.88
N THR A 1042 2.29 9.78 -13.99
CA THR A 1042 1.50 10.30 -15.12
C THR A 1042 2.28 11.21 -16.06
N GLY A 1043 3.32 11.89 -15.57
CA GLY A 1043 4.02 12.95 -16.30
C GLY A 1043 3.26 14.28 -16.31
N MET A 1044 2.08 14.36 -15.68
CA MET A 1044 1.29 15.58 -15.58
C MET A 1044 1.86 16.52 -14.52
N GLN A 1045 1.79 17.82 -14.80
CA GLN A 1045 2.26 18.85 -13.89
C GLN A 1045 1.45 18.88 -12.58
N GLY A 1046 0.14 18.57 -12.66
CA GLY A 1046 -0.77 18.54 -11.52
C GLY A 1046 -0.59 17.38 -10.55
N GLU A 1047 0.27 16.40 -10.85
CA GLU A 1047 0.56 15.28 -9.94
C GLU A 1047 1.28 15.74 -8.67
N ARG A 1048 2.08 16.81 -8.76
CA ARG A 1048 2.73 17.43 -7.61
C ARG A 1048 1.76 18.38 -6.90
N VAL A 1049 1.56 18.17 -5.61
CA VAL A 1049 0.65 19.00 -4.79
C VAL A 1049 1.45 20.03 -4.01
N SER A 1050 1.42 21.29 -4.43
CA SER A 1050 2.15 22.40 -3.78
C SER A 1050 1.29 23.23 -2.82
N GLU A 1051 0.06 22.79 -2.53
CA GLU A 1051 -0.79 23.42 -1.53
C GLU A 1051 -0.40 22.98 -0.11
N LEU A 1052 -0.74 23.81 0.87
CA LEU A 1052 -0.42 23.58 2.27
C LEU A 1052 -1.68 23.13 3.04
N ALA A 1053 -1.73 21.86 3.39
CA ALA A 1053 -2.86 21.22 4.07
C ALA A 1053 -2.64 21.13 5.59
N THR A 1054 -3.74 20.99 6.34
CA THR A 1054 -3.73 20.87 7.81
C THR A 1054 -2.78 19.77 8.34
N PRO A 1055 -2.71 18.56 7.74
CA PRO A 1055 -1.78 17.52 8.22
C PRO A 1055 -0.31 17.92 8.10
N GLN A 1056 0.07 18.67 7.05
CA GLN A 1056 1.44 19.14 6.84
C GLN A 1056 1.83 20.18 7.89
N TRP A 1057 0.95 21.15 8.18
CA TRP A 1057 1.12 22.10 9.27
C TRP A 1057 1.29 21.41 10.62
N LEU A 1058 0.38 20.47 10.95
CA LEU A 1058 0.45 19.73 12.21
C LEU A 1058 1.72 18.89 12.32
N HIS A 1059 2.22 18.35 11.19
CA HIS A 1059 3.49 17.64 11.15
C HIS A 1059 4.67 18.57 11.46
N MET A 1060 4.74 19.76 10.85
CA MET A 1060 5.80 20.74 11.15
C MET A 1060 5.84 21.13 12.63
N LEU A 1061 4.66 21.33 13.24
CA LEU A 1061 4.55 21.77 14.64
C LEU A 1061 4.88 20.67 15.65
N ASN A 1062 4.46 19.43 15.38
CA ASN A 1062 4.42 18.36 16.39
C ASN A 1062 5.33 17.16 16.10
N SER A 1063 6.04 17.13 14.97
CA SER A 1063 6.89 15.99 14.60
C SER A 1063 8.08 15.85 15.54
N ALA A 1064 8.16 14.70 16.22
CA ALA A 1064 9.32 14.33 17.03
C ALA A 1064 10.61 14.30 16.20
N THR A 1065 10.53 13.96 14.92
CA THR A 1065 11.66 13.97 14.00
C THR A 1065 12.18 15.39 13.80
N ILE A 1066 11.30 16.36 13.51
CA ILE A 1066 11.69 17.78 13.33
C ILE A 1066 12.21 18.35 14.64
N GLN A 1067 11.54 18.08 15.76
CA GLN A 1067 12.00 18.51 17.08
C GLN A 1067 13.39 17.95 17.40
N SER A 1068 13.64 16.67 17.10
CA SER A 1068 14.96 16.05 17.27
C SER A 1068 16.00 16.70 16.37
N LYS A 1069 15.70 17.01 15.09
CA LYS A 1069 16.61 17.72 14.19
C LYS A 1069 16.99 19.10 14.76
N LEU A 1070 16.05 19.85 15.33
CA LEU A 1070 16.33 21.15 15.97
C LEU A 1070 17.17 21.00 17.25
N GLN A 1071 16.86 20.03 18.10
CA GLN A 1071 17.58 19.82 19.36
C GLN A 1071 18.99 19.24 19.17
N ASN A 1072 19.12 18.31 18.22
CA ASN A 1072 20.30 17.45 18.06
C ASN A 1072 21.12 17.73 16.80
N GLY A 1073 20.63 18.56 15.89
CA GLY A 1073 21.30 18.94 14.66
C GLY A 1073 22.70 19.53 14.93
N PRO A 1074 23.77 18.98 14.32
CA PRO A 1074 25.14 19.40 14.61
C PRO A 1074 25.41 20.85 14.21
N ARG A 1075 24.93 21.30 13.06
CA ARG A 1075 25.17 22.67 12.56
C ARG A 1075 24.42 23.70 13.40
N LEU A 1076 23.16 23.45 13.73
CA LEU A 1076 22.40 24.34 14.61
C LEU A 1076 23.01 24.35 16.02
N ARG A 1077 23.43 23.19 16.55
CA ARG A 1077 24.13 23.11 17.84
C ARG A 1077 25.42 23.93 17.84
N GLU A 1078 26.24 23.81 16.80
CA GLU A 1078 27.48 24.56 16.65
C GLU A 1078 27.22 26.07 16.58
N MET A 1079 26.27 26.49 15.75
CA MET A 1079 25.86 27.89 15.60
C MET A 1079 25.42 28.50 16.93
N LEU A 1080 24.65 27.76 17.73
CA LEU A 1080 24.18 28.22 19.04
C LEU A 1080 25.28 28.17 20.13
N SER A 1081 26.32 27.36 19.95
CA SER A 1081 27.40 27.16 20.94
C SER A 1081 28.61 28.07 20.70
N SER A 1082 28.72 28.70 19.52
CA SER A 1082 29.87 29.53 19.13
C SER A 1082 30.00 30.86 19.89
N GLY A 1083 29.12 31.12 20.87
CA GLY A 1083 29.05 32.39 21.61
C GLY A 1083 28.42 33.52 20.79
N GLY A 1084 28.37 34.71 21.39
CA GLY A 1084 27.80 35.93 20.80
C GLY A 1084 26.79 36.62 21.72
N SER A 1085 26.45 37.88 21.40
CA SER A 1085 25.33 38.57 22.04
C SER A 1085 23.99 37.94 21.62
N THR A 1086 22.93 38.25 22.35
CA THR A 1086 21.55 37.84 22.00
C THR A 1086 21.23 38.25 20.56
N GLU A 1087 21.54 39.49 20.21
CA GLU A 1087 21.29 40.09 18.90
C GLU A 1087 22.07 39.34 17.81
N GLU A 1088 23.33 38.99 18.05
CA GLU A 1088 24.15 38.24 17.09
C GLU A 1088 23.63 36.81 16.85
N ILE A 1089 23.05 36.16 17.88
CA ILE A 1089 22.44 34.82 17.72
C ILE A 1089 21.12 34.93 16.96
N VAL A 1090 20.26 35.89 17.31
CA VAL A 1090 19.00 36.15 16.61
C VAL A 1090 19.26 36.45 15.15
N GLU A 1091 20.21 37.34 14.86
CA GLU A 1091 20.57 37.71 13.50
C GLU A 1091 21.01 36.49 12.66
N ARG A 1092 21.87 35.63 13.22
CA ARG A 1092 22.30 34.40 12.53
C ARG A 1092 21.15 33.44 12.26
N LEU A 1093 20.23 33.27 13.22
CA LEU A 1093 19.04 32.42 13.04
C LEU A 1093 18.12 32.97 11.95
N TYR A 1094 17.85 34.27 11.95
CA TYR A 1094 17.01 34.91 10.92
C TYR A 1094 17.64 34.84 9.54
N LEU A 1095 18.95 35.09 9.40
CA LEU A 1095 19.64 34.95 8.12
C LEU A 1095 19.69 33.51 7.63
N THR A 1096 19.87 32.53 8.53
CA THR A 1096 19.95 31.12 8.17
C THR A 1096 18.58 30.54 7.79
N ILE A 1097 17.52 30.91 8.50
CA ILE A 1097 16.19 30.29 8.35
C ILE A 1097 15.32 31.08 7.36
N LEU A 1098 15.29 32.42 7.50
CA LEU A 1098 14.42 33.31 6.72
C LEU A 1098 15.18 34.17 5.69
N SER A 1099 16.51 34.11 5.66
CA SER A 1099 17.32 34.83 4.67
C SER A 1099 17.22 36.36 4.77
N ARG A 1100 16.91 36.88 5.95
CA ARG A 1100 16.81 38.32 6.23
C ARG A 1100 17.37 38.71 7.59
N PHE A 1101 17.56 40.01 7.80
CA PHE A 1101 17.83 40.54 9.13
C PHE A 1101 16.55 40.53 10.01
N PRO A 1102 16.68 40.32 11.33
CA PRO A 1102 15.57 40.50 12.25
C PRO A 1102 15.17 41.98 12.30
N SER A 1103 13.87 42.25 12.38
CA SER A 1103 13.35 43.60 12.66
C SER A 1103 13.52 43.95 14.14
N GLU A 1104 13.38 45.24 14.49
CA GLU A 1104 13.38 45.66 15.91
C GLU A 1104 12.28 44.96 16.72
N ALA A 1105 11.11 44.72 16.10
CA ALA A 1105 10.01 43.99 16.72
C ALA A 1105 10.35 42.51 16.94
N ASP A 1106 11.07 41.89 16.01
CA ASP A 1106 11.54 40.50 16.13
C ASP A 1106 12.51 40.36 17.31
N VAL A 1107 13.48 41.26 17.41
CA VAL A 1107 14.45 41.27 18.51
C VAL A 1107 13.74 41.49 19.85
N GLN A 1108 12.79 42.43 19.91
CA GLN A 1108 12.02 42.69 21.12
C GLN A 1108 11.18 41.46 21.55
N ALA A 1109 10.52 40.78 20.60
CA ALA A 1109 9.72 39.60 20.90
C ALA A 1109 10.59 38.46 21.46
N VAL A 1110 11.81 38.27 20.93
CA VAL A 1110 12.76 37.27 21.44
C VAL A 1110 13.25 37.63 22.83
N GLU A 1111 13.57 38.90 23.09
CA GLU A 1111 13.96 39.36 24.41
C GLU A 1111 12.85 39.16 25.45
N GLU A 1112 11.60 39.47 25.08
CA GLU A 1112 10.44 39.27 25.94
C GLU A 1112 10.23 37.78 26.25
N HIS A 1113 10.33 36.89 25.25
CA HIS A 1113 10.26 35.44 25.45
C HIS A 1113 11.36 34.96 26.42
N ALA A 1114 12.60 35.41 26.21
CA ALA A 1114 13.73 35.06 27.09
C ALA A 1114 13.50 35.52 28.54
N LYS A 1115 12.81 36.66 28.75
CA LYS A 1115 12.49 37.21 30.09
C LYS A 1115 11.39 36.44 30.82
N THR A 1116 10.51 35.72 30.11
CA THR A 1116 9.44 34.91 30.74
C THR A 1116 9.98 33.77 31.62
N GLY A 1117 11.20 33.31 31.32
CA GLY A 1117 11.85 32.20 32.03
C GLY A 1117 11.25 30.81 31.77
N VAL A 1118 10.32 30.69 30.80
CA VAL A 1118 9.72 29.42 30.36
C VAL A 1118 10.78 28.50 29.75
N ALA A 1119 11.63 29.05 28.88
CA ALA A 1119 12.82 28.40 28.34
C ALA A 1119 14.07 29.12 28.86
N LYS A 1120 15.18 28.38 29.05
CA LYS A 1120 16.45 28.94 29.58
C LYS A 1120 17.64 28.50 28.76
N GLY A 1121 18.64 29.37 28.67
CA GLY A 1121 19.90 29.07 27.99
C GLY A 1121 19.66 28.73 26.52
N ARG A 1122 20.09 27.53 26.10
CA ARG A 1122 20.01 27.09 24.70
C ARG A 1122 18.57 26.91 24.21
N ASP A 1123 17.63 26.57 25.11
CA ASP A 1123 16.26 26.23 24.72
C ASP A 1123 15.50 27.44 24.15
N VAL A 1124 15.83 28.66 24.58
CA VAL A 1124 15.26 29.90 24.02
C VAL A 1124 15.53 30.01 22.51
N TRP A 1125 16.73 29.61 22.09
CA TRP A 1125 17.12 29.68 20.67
C TRP A 1125 16.53 28.53 19.85
N ILE A 1126 16.31 27.37 20.47
CA ILE A 1126 15.61 26.24 19.85
C ILE A 1126 14.14 26.60 19.64
N ASP A 1127 13.49 27.24 20.62
CA ASP A 1127 12.13 27.75 20.49
C ASP A 1127 12.04 28.79 19.36
N LEU A 1128 13.01 29.70 19.27
CA LEU A 1128 13.07 30.67 18.17
C LEU A 1128 13.22 29.96 16.82
N ALA A 1129 14.16 29.02 16.69
CA ALA A 1129 14.33 28.25 15.46
C ALA A 1129 13.04 27.50 15.09
N TRP A 1130 12.38 26.88 16.07
CA TRP A 1130 11.08 26.22 15.89
C TRP A 1130 10.00 27.18 15.41
N ALA A 1131 9.90 28.37 16.01
CA ALA A 1131 8.93 29.38 15.61
C ALA A 1131 9.18 29.89 14.18
N LEU A 1132 10.44 30.08 13.80
CA LEU A 1132 10.81 30.54 12.46
C LEU A 1132 10.50 29.49 11.39
N ILE A 1133 10.86 28.21 11.58
CA ILE A 1133 10.57 27.15 10.60
C ILE A 1133 9.08 26.84 10.47
N ASN A 1134 8.28 27.19 11.48
CA ASN A 1134 6.82 27.04 11.45
C ASN A 1134 6.10 28.32 11.00
N SER A 1135 6.83 29.37 10.62
CA SER A 1135 6.23 30.60 10.11
C SER A 1135 5.76 30.41 8.65
N PRO A 1136 4.70 31.11 8.22
CA PRO A 1136 4.34 31.19 6.80
C PRO A 1136 5.50 31.70 5.93
N GLU A 1137 6.35 32.59 6.46
CA GLU A 1137 7.53 33.12 5.77
C GLU A 1137 8.55 32.02 5.44
N PHE A 1138 8.67 31.00 6.29
CA PHE A 1138 9.52 29.84 6.01
C PHE A 1138 8.88 28.84 5.06
N LEU A 1139 7.63 28.44 5.35
CA LEU A 1139 6.92 27.37 4.66
C LEU A 1139 6.47 27.74 3.25
N LEU A 1140 6.32 29.03 2.98
CA LEU A 1140 5.87 29.56 1.70
C LEU A 1140 7.02 30.27 0.99
N ARG A 1141 7.15 29.98 -0.30
CA ARG A 1141 7.79 30.83 -1.29
C ARG A 1141 6.90 32.04 -1.54
N HIS A 1142 7.47 33.22 -1.34
CA HIS A 1142 6.78 34.50 -1.36
C HIS A 1142 7.57 35.55 -2.11
#